data_AF-A0A2V2FT51-F1
#
_entry.id   AF-A0A2V2FT51-F1
#
_cell.length_a   1.000
_cell.length_b   1.000
_cell.length_c   1.000
_cell.angle_alpha   90.00
_cell.angle_beta   90.00
_cell.angle_gamma   90.00
#
_symmetry.space_group_name_H-M   'P 1'
#
loop_
_entity.id
_entity.type
_entity.pdbx_description
1 polymer ?
#
loop_
_entity_poly.entity_id
_entity_poly.type
_entity_poly.pdbx_seq_one_letter_code
_entity_poly.pdbx_strand_id
1 'polypeptide(L)'
;MGGLVGHQYKGAIINSWTDADLSGTVASGDLAEVGGLVGLNNRGLVANCYSFSNIYGSGNRDNGNEGMAVVSTLVAVQAGNLVNCYAAGDITTKEYSTYAGMVSGWVTGIGKSYACWYDLDSTMIIAEDTSAKQVVDPVESIGTKVSSGVNDEGDAYTGGLVDGMTSYDSASYANIAQGLNNTFSAFPVDIASLYGLSANPLKAWVYEDSSAVTFGDSYGTVNYVQPDCEIIEAAEAKLQDGTWYGRSDDESTVVKITVENGEITATEVISGSSSGDSYDAALATAQQKSIYGDFSHYYEADITKFSGGSGTEEDPYLISTVDQLSYLSYSVNSDVDWSGVYFKQTADIDLSGIDWQPIGWALNAEVNGAKTLVAFYPFRGNYDGGDYNISNLTIGSEEIAADQMTSGLFGVTSGTLTGNAEPTDEDQVVTIKNVHLTDVNMNIYTRYETYTGALIGNAQYGIYVDNCSAEGKIIVETSESFARAGGLIGNALRGAVTNSWTDVDIKASTDSSNVYAGGMFSIANRVTVINCYALGDVTSDSTNNNKVHVGGFTGQAGGVQINCYAAGNVVSLKTTTDVGGMNGRNGGIAVDYYCYYNSEATQTNGNTTNETNVAVGVNANDKSLIVAEGKTADELASKEFADLLNSNLNQINDLLSENGAVYDFLVGDVTSDGYTHLIYYTGNELLEWSLTDGIICLAADDKNDDSNKSSGRSKGGTATSTYAISVSKADNGTLTASSSRAGKDTAVTITASPAEGYELDSLTVTDANGNKLALTDNGNGKYTFTMPDSKVTVQGAFVMSDDDANISFTDVSGSAYYYDAVAWAVTNGITTGMSSTSFGPEMGCTRVQVVTFLWRAAGSPSAGSAALNPFTDVSSNAYYYDAVLWAVDKGITVGTTATTFSPDMVVSRAQVVTFLHRYAGSPASSANNPFTDVVSGTYYYDTVLWAVDEGITTGITATTFSPDSSCTRAQIVTFMYRALNK
;
A
#
# COMPACT_ATOMS: atom_id res chain seq x y z
N MET A 1 30.40 -8.26 25.97
CA MET A 1 30.95 -7.31 26.96
C MET A 1 29.83 -6.39 27.42
N GLY A 2 29.81 -5.99 28.69
CA GLY A 2 28.85 -5.01 29.20
C GLY A 2 29.46 -4.15 30.30
N GLY A 3 29.12 -2.87 30.37
CA GLY A 3 29.66 -1.97 31.40
C GLY A 3 29.33 -2.40 32.84
N LEU A 4 28.15 -3.01 33.06
CA LEU A 4 27.80 -3.66 34.33
C LEU A 4 27.96 -5.18 34.25
N VAL A 5 27.40 -5.80 33.20
CA VAL A 5 27.28 -7.25 33.10
C VAL A 5 27.57 -7.73 31.68
N GLY A 6 28.53 -8.64 31.51
CA GLY A 6 28.82 -9.23 30.20
C GLY A 6 27.68 -10.09 29.64
N HIS A 7 27.13 -10.96 30.48
CA HIS A 7 25.99 -11.84 30.14
C HIS A 7 25.12 -12.04 31.38
N GLN A 8 23.86 -11.63 31.28
CA GLN A 8 22.82 -11.87 32.28
C GLN A 8 21.94 -13.03 31.82
N TYR A 9 21.79 -14.06 32.64
CA TYR A 9 20.86 -15.16 32.39
C TYR A 9 19.91 -15.33 33.58
N LYS A 10 18.66 -14.87 33.44
CA LYS A 10 17.64 -14.77 34.49
C LYS A 10 18.09 -13.90 35.68
N GLY A 11 17.27 -12.93 36.07
CA GLY A 11 17.60 -11.96 37.13
C GLY A 11 17.22 -10.55 36.73
N ALA A 12 17.58 -9.56 37.55
CA ALA A 12 17.21 -8.15 37.34
C ALA A 12 18.38 -7.19 37.65
N ILE A 13 18.61 -6.23 36.75
CA ILE A 13 19.43 -5.04 36.96
C ILE A 13 18.48 -3.85 37.00
N ILE A 14 18.46 -3.12 38.12
CA ILE A 14 17.59 -1.96 38.31
C ILE A 14 18.33 -0.78 38.92
N ASN A 15 17.87 0.44 38.64
CA ASN A 15 18.39 1.69 39.25
C ASN A 15 19.91 1.83 39.11
N SER A 16 20.47 1.44 37.96
CA SER A 16 21.91 1.33 37.74
C SER A 16 22.33 2.12 36.51
N TRP A 17 23.62 2.48 36.42
CA TRP A 17 24.11 3.28 35.31
C TRP A 17 25.58 3.03 35.00
N THR A 18 26.02 3.43 33.80
CA THR A 18 27.41 3.36 33.36
C THR A 18 27.83 4.61 32.59
N ASP A 19 29.11 4.94 32.70
CA ASP A 19 29.81 5.92 31.88
C ASP A 19 31.22 5.35 31.67
N ALA A 20 31.36 4.56 30.61
CA ALA A 20 32.58 3.82 30.33
C ALA A 20 32.71 3.56 28.82
N ASP A 21 33.86 3.86 28.23
CA ASP A 21 34.14 3.51 26.84
C ASP A 21 34.38 2.00 26.73
N LEU A 22 33.61 1.33 25.89
CA LEU A 22 33.72 -0.12 25.66
C LEU A 22 34.09 -0.41 24.22
N SER A 23 35.12 -1.23 24.02
CA SER A 23 35.59 -1.66 22.70
C SER A 23 35.73 -3.17 22.63
N GLY A 24 34.91 -3.83 21.81
CA GLY A 24 34.97 -5.28 21.58
C GLY A 24 35.48 -5.62 20.19
N THR A 25 36.38 -6.59 20.08
CA THR A 25 36.85 -7.10 18.78
C THR A 25 36.91 -8.62 18.81
N VAL A 26 36.26 -9.26 17.84
CA VAL A 26 36.31 -10.71 17.66
C VAL A 26 37.16 -11.03 16.43
N ALA A 27 38.17 -11.86 16.62
CA ALA A 27 39.14 -12.20 15.57
C ALA A 27 38.63 -13.26 14.57
N SER A 28 37.66 -14.11 14.93
CA SER A 28 37.07 -15.11 14.03
C SER A 28 35.77 -15.73 14.58
N GLY A 29 34.72 -15.80 13.76
CA GLY A 29 33.63 -16.78 13.87
C GLY A 29 32.58 -16.59 14.98
N ASP A 30 32.55 -15.44 15.66
CA ASP A 30 31.55 -15.12 16.70
C ASP A 30 31.12 -13.64 16.60
N LEU A 31 29.99 -13.29 17.23
CA LEU A 31 29.49 -11.91 17.32
C LEU A 31 30.25 -11.10 18.38
N ALA A 32 30.60 -9.85 18.06
CA ALA A 32 31.17 -8.93 19.03
C ALA A 32 30.04 -8.17 19.76
N GLU A 33 29.51 -8.75 20.83
CA GLU A 33 28.44 -8.16 21.64
C GLU A 33 29.02 -7.11 22.61
N VAL A 34 28.70 -5.82 22.43
CA VAL A 34 29.22 -4.72 23.25
C VAL A 34 28.09 -3.79 23.67
N GLY A 35 27.67 -3.91 24.93
CA GLY A 35 26.62 -3.07 25.51
C GLY A 35 27.16 -2.07 26.55
N GLY A 36 26.66 -0.84 26.57
CA GLY A 36 27.01 0.13 27.62
C GLY A 36 26.59 -0.33 29.02
N LEU A 37 25.45 -1.00 29.16
CA LEU A 37 25.03 -1.67 30.40
C LEU A 37 25.32 -3.17 30.36
N VAL A 38 24.76 -3.87 29.36
CA VAL A 38 24.74 -5.34 29.31
C VAL A 38 25.10 -5.83 27.91
N GLY A 39 26.02 -6.80 27.82
CA GLY A 39 26.33 -7.44 26.53
C GLY A 39 25.17 -8.28 26.02
N LEU A 40 24.77 -9.30 26.78
CA LEU A 40 23.61 -10.15 26.49
C LEU A 40 22.68 -10.20 27.69
N ASN A 41 21.42 -9.79 27.50
CA ASN A 41 20.36 -9.94 28.50
C ASN A 41 19.42 -11.09 28.09
N ASN A 42 19.58 -12.27 28.69
CA ASN A 42 18.80 -13.46 28.36
C ASN A 42 17.83 -13.81 29.49
N ARG A 43 16.53 -13.74 29.20
CA ARG A 43 15.41 -13.95 30.13
C ARG A 43 15.54 -13.12 31.41
N GLY A 44 16.25 -12.00 31.35
CA GLY A 44 16.52 -11.09 32.45
C GLY A 44 15.76 -9.77 32.31
N LEU A 45 15.74 -8.98 33.37
CA LEU A 45 15.22 -7.62 33.41
C LEU A 45 16.39 -6.63 33.47
N VAL A 46 16.34 -5.60 32.62
CA VAL A 46 17.12 -4.36 32.76
C VAL A 46 16.09 -3.23 32.82
N ALA A 47 15.93 -2.59 33.98
CA ALA A 47 14.89 -1.58 34.16
C ALA A 47 15.34 -0.36 34.94
N ASN A 48 14.90 0.84 34.57
CA ASN A 48 15.24 2.06 35.31
C ASN A 48 16.75 2.30 35.35
N CYS A 49 17.42 2.21 34.19
CA CYS A 49 18.87 2.32 34.06
C CYS A 49 19.26 3.34 32.99
N TYR A 50 20.50 3.84 33.01
CA TYR A 50 20.99 4.76 31.98
C TYR A 50 22.46 4.59 31.66
N SER A 51 22.89 5.00 30.46
CA SER A 51 24.29 4.93 30.06
C SER A 51 24.72 6.14 29.25
N PHE A 52 25.96 6.59 29.50
CA PHE A 52 26.68 7.61 28.74
C PHE A 52 27.88 7.04 27.94
N SER A 53 27.91 5.71 27.79
CA SER A 53 29.05 4.98 27.25
C SER A 53 29.21 5.15 25.74
N ASN A 54 30.45 5.40 25.29
CA ASN A 54 30.81 5.23 23.88
C ASN A 54 31.15 3.78 23.58
N ILE A 55 30.64 3.27 22.46
CA ILE A 55 30.66 1.86 22.11
C ILE A 55 31.36 1.66 20.77
N TYR A 56 32.38 0.81 20.78
CA TYR A 56 33.04 0.34 19.58
C TYR A 56 32.94 -1.19 19.46
N GLY A 57 32.63 -1.66 18.25
CA GLY A 57 32.58 -3.08 17.96
C GLY A 57 33.23 -3.44 16.63
N SER A 58 33.91 -4.58 16.59
CA SER A 58 34.47 -5.16 15.37
C SER A 58 34.33 -6.67 15.37
N GLY A 59 34.00 -7.24 14.22
CA GLY A 59 33.96 -8.67 14.01
C GLY A 59 34.51 -9.05 12.63
N ASN A 60 35.12 -10.22 12.54
CA ASN A 60 35.76 -10.68 11.32
C ASN A 60 34.78 -11.40 10.36
N ARG A 61 34.69 -10.94 9.11
CA ARG A 61 33.86 -11.52 8.03
C ARG A 61 34.59 -12.47 7.07
N ASP A 62 35.90 -12.70 7.24
CA ASP A 62 36.77 -13.37 6.25
C ASP A 62 36.40 -14.83 5.92
N ASN A 63 35.50 -15.48 6.68
CA ASN A 63 35.19 -16.91 6.51
C ASN A 63 33.75 -17.21 6.04
N GLY A 64 32.99 -16.22 5.57
CA GLY A 64 31.67 -16.45 4.97
C GLY A 64 30.55 -16.92 5.91
N ASN A 65 30.84 -17.13 7.20
CA ASN A 65 29.89 -17.44 8.26
C ASN A 65 30.15 -16.48 9.43
N GLU A 66 29.20 -15.58 9.68
CA GLU A 66 29.00 -14.76 10.90
C GLU A 66 30.21 -14.18 11.66
N GLY A 67 30.20 -12.85 11.79
CA GLY A 67 31.21 -12.09 12.55
C GLY A 67 30.89 -10.60 12.57
N MET A 68 29.64 -10.23 12.85
CA MET A 68 29.25 -8.82 12.95
C MET A 68 29.37 -8.32 14.39
N ALA A 69 29.59 -7.02 14.54
CA ALA A 69 29.52 -6.35 15.83
C ALA A 69 28.06 -6.09 16.21
N VAL A 70 27.65 -6.48 17.42
CA VAL A 70 26.35 -6.15 18.00
C VAL A 70 26.57 -5.11 19.08
N VAL A 71 26.21 -3.85 18.81
CA VAL A 71 26.61 -2.70 19.62
C VAL A 71 25.41 -1.88 20.07
N SER A 72 25.42 -1.45 21.33
CA SER A 72 24.41 -0.56 21.88
C SER A 72 24.89 0.13 23.14
N THR A 73 24.43 1.35 23.37
CA THR A 73 24.72 2.09 24.60
C THR A 73 23.97 1.54 25.82
N LEU A 74 22.87 0.78 25.63
CA LEU A 74 22.22 0.05 26.73
C LEU A 74 22.54 -1.45 26.68
N VAL A 75 21.79 -2.20 25.88
CA VAL A 75 21.91 -3.67 25.81
C VAL A 75 22.25 -4.09 24.40
N ALA A 76 23.40 -4.75 24.18
CA ALA A 76 23.76 -5.19 22.84
C ALA A 76 22.78 -6.23 22.30
N VAL A 77 22.67 -7.38 22.94
CA VAL A 77 21.73 -8.46 22.59
C VAL A 77 20.63 -8.57 23.64
N GLN A 78 19.41 -8.29 23.21
CA GLN A 78 18.23 -8.23 24.06
C GLN A 78 17.35 -9.48 23.82
N ALA A 79 17.34 -10.38 24.82
CA ALA A 79 16.56 -11.62 24.85
C ALA A 79 15.80 -11.77 26.19
N GLY A 80 15.34 -10.65 26.75
CA GLY A 80 14.61 -10.53 28.00
C GLY A 80 13.72 -9.28 27.99
N ASN A 81 13.67 -8.55 29.11
CA ASN A 81 12.96 -7.27 29.23
C ASN A 81 13.94 -6.12 29.46
N LEU A 82 13.88 -5.07 28.65
CA LEU A 82 14.60 -3.81 28.76
C LEU A 82 13.54 -2.71 28.80
N VAL A 83 13.47 -1.92 29.87
CA VAL A 83 12.35 -1.01 30.05
C VAL A 83 12.70 0.23 30.86
N ASN A 84 12.16 1.39 30.47
CA ASN A 84 12.31 2.63 31.25
C ASN A 84 13.80 2.96 31.48
N CYS A 85 14.56 3.00 30.40
CA CYS A 85 15.98 3.29 30.42
C CYS A 85 16.30 4.42 29.44
N TYR A 86 17.40 5.14 29.62
CA TYR A 86 17.82 6.12 28.62
C TYR A 86 19.31 6.06 28.29
N ALA A 87 19.63 6.39 27.04
CA ALA A 87 20.96 6.26 26.47
C ALA A 87 21.48 7.60 25.94
N ALA A 88 22.78 7.83 26.07
CA ALA A 88 23.55 8.81 25.31
C ALA A 88 24.97 8.26 25.09
N GLY A 89 25.65 8.67 24.02
CA GLY A 89 27.02 8.25 23.73
C GLY A 89 27.17 7.63 22.35
N ASP A 90 28.37 7.71 21.80
CA ASP A 90 28.61 7.41 20.40
C ASP A 90 28.72 5.91 20.14
N ILE A 91 28.25 5.46 18.98
CA ILE A 91 28.34 4.07 18.52
C ILE A 91 29.18 4.01 17.25
N THR A 92 30.13 3.08 17.19
CA THR A 92 30.93 2.82 15.99
C THR A 92 31.09 1.33 15.76
N THR A 93 30.82 0.86 14.54
CA THR A 93 31.27 -0.47 14.08
C THR A 93 32.37 -0.33 13.05
N LYS A 94 33.39 -1.18 13.18
CA LYS A 94 34.51 -1.20 12.24
C LYS A 94 34.09 -1.73 10.88
N GLU A 95 33.46 -2.90 10.88
CA GLU A 95 32.89 -3.53 9.70
C GLU A 95 31.39 -3.25 9.62
N TYR A 96 30.79 -3.52 8.45
CA TYR A 96 29.34 -3.41 8.27
C TYR A 96 28.58 -4.28 9.29
N SER A 97 27.60 -3.67 9.97
CA SER A 97 26.70 -4.36 10.88
C SER A 97 25.29 -3.78 10.80
N THR A 98 24.31 -4.68 10.79
CA THR A 98 22.88 -4.33 10.95
C THR A 98 22.47 -4.25 12.43
N TYR A 99 23.40 -4.53 13.35
CA TYR A 99 23.14 -4.69 14.79
C TYR A 99 23.68 -3.51 15.62
N ALA A 100 23.53 -2.29 15.12
CA ALA A 100 23.90 -1.06 15.82
C ALA A 100 22.64 -0.25 16.17
N GLY A 101 22.42 0.00 17.47
CA GLY A 101 21.27 0.80 17.94
C GLY A 101 21.50 1.34 19.33
N MET A 102 21.00 2.55 19.63
CA MET A 102 21.23 3.25 20.89
C MET A 102 20.67 2.51 22.11
N VAL A 103 19.49 1.89 21.97
CA VAL A 103 18.80 1.12 23.01
C VAL A 103 19.15 -0.35 22.89
N SER A 104 19.11 -0.93 21.70
CA SER A 104 19.58 -2.30 21.48
C SER A 104 20.16 -2.53 20.09
N GLY A 105 21.24 -3.30 20.01
CA GLY A 105 21.80 -3.70 18.72
C GLY A 105 20.93 -4.77 18.07
N TRP A 106 20.55 -5.78 18.84
CA TRP A 106 19.72 -6.90 18.39
C TRP A 106 18.64 -7.27 19.42
N VAL A 107 17.37 -7.16 19.03
CA VAL A 107 16.22 -7.68 19.79
C VAL A 107 15.84 -9.05 19.23
N THR A 108 16.07 -10.10 20.02
CA THR A 108 15.80 -11.48 19.61
C THR A 108 14.30 -11.80 19.59
N GLY A 109 13.89 -12.98 19.11
CA GLY A 109 12.47 -13.36 19.03
C GLY A 109 11.71 -13.45 20.35
N ILE A 110 12.41 -13.36 21.49
CA ILE A 110 11.81 -13.27 22.84
C ILE A 110 12.19 -11.96 23.56
N GLY A 111 12.92 -11.09 22.88
CA GLY A 111 13.42 -9.83 23.40
C GLY A 111 12.33 -8.76 23.39
N LYS A 112 12.31 -7.96 24.45
CA LYS A 112 11.36 -6.87 24.66
C LYS A 112 12.10 -5.60 25.08
N SER A 113 11.89 -4.51 24.36
CA SER A 113 12.46 -3.18 24.64
C SER A 113 11.35 -2.14 24.69
N TYR A 114 11.09 -1.55 25.86
CA TYR A 114 9.93 -0.69 26.08
C TYR A 114 10.25 0.65 26.73
N ALA A 115 9.59 1.72 26.29
CA ALA A 115 9.60 3.01 26.98
C ALA A 115 11.02 3.52 27.27
N CYS A 116 11.95 3.34 26.32
CA CYS A 116 13.34 3.77 26.45
C CYS A 116 13.59 5.07 25.68
N TRP A 117 14.55 5.85 26.16
CA TRP A 117 14.91 7.14 25.59
C TRP A 117 16.32 7.13 25.00
N TYR A 118 16.57 7.87 23.92
CA TYR A 118 17.89 7.92 23.28
C TYR A 118 18.21 9.29 22.70
N ASP A 119 19.48 9.66 22.77
CA ASP A 119 20.01 10.97 22.38
C ASP A 119 20.20 11.07 20.86
N LEU A 120 19.59 12.08 20.22
CA LEU A 120 19.77 12.40 18.81
C LEU A 120 21.08 13.12 18.53
N ASP A 121 21.68 13.77 19.54
CA ASP A 121 22.96 14.46 19.39
C ASP A 121 24.15 13.48 19.41
N SER A 122 23.89 12.18 19.68
CA SER A 122 24.90 11.12 19.61
C SER A 122 25.29 10.79 18.17
N THR A 123 26.50 10.28 17.97
CA THR A 123 27.00 9.85 16.65
C THR A 123 26.86 8.34 16.51
N MET A 124 26.31 7.87 15.39
CA MET A 124 26.31 6.45 15.04
C MET A 124 26.96 6.23 13.67
N ILE A 125 28.04 5.46 13.64
CA ILE A 125 28.78 5.16 12.41
C ILE A 125 28.91 3.65 12.21
N ILE A 126 28.54 3.19 11.02
CA ILE A 126 28.66 1.81 10.59
C ILE A 126 29.80 1.73 9.57
N ALA A 127 30.61 0.67 9.68
CA ALA A 127 31.69 0.35 8.74
C ALA A 127 32.79 1.43 8.63
N GLU A 128 33.14 2.08 9.74
CA GLU A 128 34.07 3.23 9.82
C GLU A 128 35.40 3.01 9.08
N ASP A 129 35.99 1.81 9.18
CA ASP A 129 37.31 1.50 8.61
C ASP A 129 37.24 0.89 7.20
N THR A 130 36.09 1.01 6.52
CA THR A 130 35.87 0.45 5.18
C THR A 130 35.57 1.53 4.15
N SER A 131 35.61 1.17 2.87
CA SER A 131 35.14 2.04 1.78
C SER A 131 33.63 2.31 1.81
N ALA A 132 32.87 1.59 2.65
CA ALA A 132 31.42 1.68 2.78
C ALA A 132 30.99 2.34 4.10
N LYS A 133 31.82 3.24 4.65
CA LYS A 133 31.49 4.01 5.85
C LYS A 133 30.14 4.71 5.70
N GLN A 134 29.30 4.54 6.71
CA GLN A 134 27.93 5.02 6.72
C GLN A 134 27.65 5.76 8.02
N VAL A 135 27.28 7.03 7.93
CA VAL A 135 26.76 7.80 9.06
C VAL A 135 25.25 7.54 9.13
N VAL A 136 24.77 7.13 10.30
CA VAL A 136 23.35 6.92 10.55
C VAL A 136 22.76 8.21 11.11
N ASP A 137 21.93 8.89 10.31
CA ASP A 137 21.31 10.17 10.67
C ASP A 137 19.81 10.15 10.31
N PRO A 138 18.90 10.27 11.30
CA PRO A 138 19.20 10.36 12.74
C PRO A 138 19.67 9.00 13.29
N VAL A 139 20.30 8.99 14.46
CA VAL A 139 20.67 7.71 15.10
C VAL A 139 19.43 6.86 15.40
N GLU A 140 19.58 5.54 15.34
CA GLU A 140 18.47 4.62 15.55
C GLU A 140 18.41 4.08 16.97
N SER A 141 17.19 3.88 17.50
CA SER A 141 17.03 3.21 18.80
C SER A 141 17.44 1.73 18.74
N ILE A 142 17.12 1.03 17.64
CA ILE A 142 17.30 -0.40 17.51
C ILE A 142 18.01 -0.73 16.20
N GLY A 143 19.03 -1.59 16.25
CA GLY A 143 19.70 -2.07 15.03
C GLY A 143 18.82 -3.03 14.24
N THR A 144 18.46 -4.16 14.85
CA THR A 144 17.58 -5.19 14.25
C THR A 144 16.66 -5.80 15.30
N LYS A 145 15.43 -6.13 14.90
CA LYS A 145 14.55 -7.03 15.65
C LYS A 145 14.21 -8.28 14.82
N VAL A 146 14.01 -9.40 15.48
CA VAL A 146 13.61 -10.66 14.82
C VAL A 146 12.11 -10.63 14.58
N SER A 147 11.65 -11.02 13.38
CA SER A 147 10.23 -11.16 13.06
C SER A 147 9.59 -12.31 13.85
N SER A 148 8.27 -12.41 13.90
CA SER A 148 7.61 -13.59 14.47
C SER A 148 7.89 -14.85 13.64
N GLY A 149 7.63 -16.03 14.21
CA GLY A 149 7.83 -17.29 13.50
C GLY A 149 7.73 -18.51 14.40
N VAL A 150 8.29 -19.63 13.94
CA VAL A 150 8.40 -20.89 14.69
C VAL A 150 9.87 -21.24 14.90
N ASN A 151 10.20 -21.77 16.08
CA ASN A 151 11.53 -22.33 16.33
C ASN A 151 11.66 -23.74 15.71
N ASP A 152 12.85 -24.34 15.83
CA ASP A 152 13.13 -25.69 15.35
C ASP A 152 12.26 -26.77 16.04
N GLU A 153 11.70 -26.44 17.20
CA GLU A 153 10.76 -27.29 17.95
C GLU A 153 9.29 -27.13 17.52
N GLY A 154 8.98 -26.17 16.63
CA GLY A 154 7.63 -25.87 16.15
C GLY A 154 6.81 -24.96 17.07
N ASP A 155 7.42 -24.37 18.10
CA ASP A 155 6.79 -23.40 18.98
C ASP A 155 6.76 -22.02 18.31
N ALA A 156 5.57 -21.45 18.20
CA ALA A 156 5.39 -20.09 17.71
C ALA A 156 5.93 -19.06 18.72
N TYR A 157 6.55 -18.00 18.21
CA TYR A 157 6.98 -16.84 18.97
C TYR A 157 6.61 -15.55 18.25
N THR A 158 6.41 -14.50 19.04
CA THR A 158 5.81 -13.21 18.64
C THR A 158 6.75 -12.31 17.85
N GLY A 159 8.02 -12.70 17.74
CA GLY A 159 9.11 -11.83 17.33
C GLY A 159 9.59 -10.92 18.46
N GLY A 160 10.65 -10.17 18.17
CA GLY A 160 11.18 -9.15 19.07
C GLY A 160 10.24 -7.94 19.13
N LEU A 161 9.91 -7.49 20.34
CA LEU A 161 8.96 -6.41 20.58
C LEU A 161 9.69 -5.12 20.98
N VAL A 162 9.33 -4.04 20.31
CA VAL A 162 9.88 -2.70 20.54
C VAL A 162 8.71 -1.73 20.57
N ASP A 163 8.54 -1.01 21.68
CA ASP A 163 7.44 -0.05 21.83
C ASP A 163 7.85 1.14 22.71
N GLY A 164 7.32 2.33 22.42
CA GLY A 164 7.58 3.54 23.20
C GLY A 164 9.04 4.03 23.19
N MET A 165 9.78 3.82 22.10
CA MET A 165 11.11 4.44 21.96
C MET A 165 10.95 5.94 21.74
N THR A 166 11.61 6.76 22.57
CA THR A 166 11.50 8.23 22.52
C THR A 166 12.87 8.85 22.30
N SER A 167 13.02 9.63 21.23
CA SER A 167 14.24 10.39 21.01
C SER A 167 14.26 11.68 21.84
N TYR A 168 15.44 12.20 22.16
CA TYR A 168 15.62 13.51 22.77
C TYR A 168 16.84 14.22 22.21
N ASP A 169 16.87 15.54 22.32
CA ASP A 169 18.04 16.37 22.05
C ASP A 169 18.48 17.11 23.33
N SER A 170 19.61 17.80 23.27
CA SER A 170 20.13 18.63 24.35
C SER A 170 19.17 19.73 24.86
N ALA A 171 18.10 20.06 24.11
CA ALA A 171 17.06 21.01 24.52
C ALA A 171 15.95 20.38 25.39
N SER A 172 15.95 19.05 25.56
CA SER A 172 14.79 18.28 26.04
C SER A 172 14.98 17.50 27.35
N TYR A 173 16.10 17.69 28.07
CA TYR A 173 16.42 16.87 29.26
C TYR A 173 15.35 16.82 30.36
N ALA A 174 14.62 17.92 30.59
CA ALA A 174 13.54 17.94 31.58
C ALA A 174 12.36 17.02 31.20
N ASN A 175 12.12 16.83 29.90
CA ASN A 175 11.04 15.97 29.39
C ASN A 175 11.37 14.49 29.60
N ILE A 176 12.65 14.12 29.58
CA ILE A 176 13.11 12.73 29.80
C ILE A 176 12.70 12.26 31.20
N ALA A 177 13.05 13.04 32.24
CA ALA A 177 12.74 12.68 33.62
C ALA A 177 11.23 12.54 33.84
N GLN A 178 10.44 13.46 33.28
CA GLN A 178 8.99 13.39 33.35
C GLN A 178 8.44 12.14 32.62
N GLY A 179 8.90 11.90 31.38
CA GLY A 179 8.46 10.77 30.57
C GLY A 179 8.77 9.42 31.21
N LEU A 180 10.00 9.23 31.69
CA LEU A 180 10.40 8.01 32.38
C LEU A 180 9.62 7.79 33.68
N ASN A 181 9.32 8.85 34.45
CA ASN A 181 8.46 8.73 35.63
C ASN A 181 7.00 8.41 35.27
N ASN A 182 6.46 8.94 34.17
CA ASN A 182 5.09 8.68 33.73
C ASN A 182 4.89 7.19 33.42
N THR A 183 5.91 6.51 32.88
CA THR A 183 5.90 5.07 32.59
C THR A 183 5.60 4.22 33.83
N PHE A 184 5.87 4.69 35.06
CA PHE A 184 5.53 3.91 36.26
C PHE A 184 4.04 3.65 36.43
N SER A 185 3.17 4.54 35.92
CA SER A 185 1.72 4.39 36.04
C SER A 185 1.13 3.33 35.11
N ALA A 186 1.83 3.01 34.02
CA ALA A 186 1.48 1.99 33.03
C ALA A 186 2.77 1.27 32.59
N PHE A 187 3.37 0.55 33.53
CA PHE A 187 4.68 -0.07 33.33
C PHE A 187 4.52 -1.37 32.51
N PRO A 188 5.25 -1.54 31.40
CA PRO A 188 4.97 -2.57 30.41
C PRO A 188 5.44 -3.98 30.79
N VAL A 189 6.06 -4.14 31.97
CA VAL A 189 6.64 -5.41 32.42
C VAL A 189 6.17 -5.74 33.84
N ASP A 190 5.65 -6.95 34.06
CA ASP A 190 5.30 -7.41 35.41
C ASP A 190 6.57 -7.79 36.21
N ILE A 191 7.20 -6.77 36.79
CA ILE A 191 8.45 -6.92 37.53
C ILE A 191 8.28 -7.68 38.86
N ALA A 192 7.08 -7.68 39.43
CA ALA A 192 6.82 -8.33 40.70
C ALA A 192 6.67 -9.84 40.53
N SER A 193 5.80 -10.28 39.61
CA SER A 193 5.52 -11.70 39.41
C SER A 193 6.63 -12.41 38.64
N LEU A 194 7.24 -11.76 37.63
CA LEU A 194 8.24 -12.41 36.77
C LEU A 194 9.65 -12.42 37.38
N TYR A 195 9.99 -11.41 38.18
CA TYR A 195 11.35 -11.22 38.70
C TYR A 195 11.45 -11.17 40.23
N GLY A 196 10.34 -11.27 40.95
CA GLY A 196 10.32 -11.32 42.42
C GLY A 196 10.71 -10.01 43.10
N LEU A 197 10.57 -8.87 42.40
CA LEU A 197 10.85 -7.55 42.97
C LEU A 197 9.67 -7.06 43.82
N SER A 198 9.96 -6.22 44.83
CA SER A 198 8.92 -5.53 45.60
C SER A 198 8.10 -4.60 44.71
N ALA A 199 6.85 -4.27 45.08
CA ALA A 199 5.95 -3.46 44.25
C ALA A 199 6.50 -2.09 43.80
N ASN A 200 7.37 -1.44 44.59
CA ASN A 200 7.92 -0.12 44.27
C ASN A 200 9.46 -0.14 44.30
N PRO A 201 10.14 -0.93 43.44
CA PRO A 201 11.57 -1.14 43.54
C PRO A 201 12.37 -0.08 42.74
N LEU A 202 11.69 0.73 41.92
CA LEU A 202 12.32 1.67 40.98
C LEU A 202 12.38 3.08 41.58
N LYS A 203 13.56 3.71 41.49
CA LYS A 203 13.78 5.09 41.94
C LYS A 203 13.16 6.08 40.96
N ALA A 204 12.61 7.17 41.48
CA ALA A 204 12.11 8.27 40.66
C ALA A 204 13.26 8.98 39.93
N TRP A 205 13.01 9.39 38.70
CA TRP A 205 13.94 10.19 37.90
C TRP A 205 13.85 11.66 38.29
N VAL A 206 15.00 12.33 38.37
CA VAL A 206 15.12 13.76 38.69
C VAL A 206 16.05 14.46 37.70
N TYR A 207 15.80 15.74 37.49
CA TYR A 207 16.64 16.62 36.69
C TYR A 207 16.83 17.93 37.47
N GLU A 208 18.04 18.16 37.96
CA GLU A 208 18.31 19.29 38.88
C GLU A 208 19.21 20.36 38.23
N ASP A 209 20.21 19.98 37.41
CA ASP A 209 21.33 20.88 37.08
C ASP A 209 21.74 20.93 35.59
N SER A 210 20.80 20.79 34.66
CA SER A 210 21.01 20.97 33.22
C SER A 210 21.95 20.00 32.48
N SER A 211 22.55 19.02 33.15
CA SER A 211 23.58 18.14 32.56
C SER A 211 23.18 16.68 32.38
N ALA A 212 22.28 16.13 33.22
CA ALA A 212 21.87 14.71 33.15
C ALA A 212 20.59 14.44 33.95
N VAL A 213 19.84 13.42 33.56
CA VAL A 213 18.70 12.88 34.32
C VAL A 213 19.19 11.74 35.22
N THR A 214 18.99 11.86 36.53
CA THR A 214 19.54 10.90 37.50
C THR A 214 18.45 10.38 38.44
N PHE A 215 18.84 9.55 39.42
CA PHE A 215 17.89 9.00 40.39
C PHE A 215 17.76 9.91 41.61
N GLY A 216 16.53 10.21 42.01
CA GLY A 216 16.23 10.82 43.31
C GLY A 216 16.25 9.80 44.46
N ASP A 217 15.91 10.28 45.65
CA ASP A 217 15.82 9.45 46.87
C ASP A 217 14.46 8.74 47.03
N SER A 218 13.44 9.18 46.29
CA SER A 218 12.09 8.59 46.32
C SER A 218 11.94 7.42 45.34
N TYR A 219 10.97 6.54 45.61
CA TYR A 219 10.58 5.43 44.74
C TYR A 219 9.24 5.71 44.07
N GLY A 220 9.12 5.35 42.80
CA GLY A 220 7.87 5.42 42.04
C GLY A 220 6.89 4.31 42.41
N THR A 221 5.60 4.55 42.21
CA THR A 221 4.59 3.47 42.29
C THR A 221 4.48 2.81 40.93
N VAL A 222 4.87 1.53 40.84
CA VAL A 222 4.92 0.80 39.57
C VAL A 222 3.67 -0.06 39.41
N ASN A 223 2.86 0.27 38.41
CA ASN A 223 1.66 -0.49 38.07
C ASN A 223 1.88 -1.19 36.73
N TYR A 224 1.85 -2.52 36.74
CA TYR A 224 1.93 -3.29 35.49
C TYR A 224 0.69 -3.06 34.63
N VAL A 225 0.92 -2.74 33.36
CA VAL A 225 -0.09 -2.72 32.29
C VAL A 225 0.52 -3.49 31.12
N GLN A 226 -0.18 -4.51 30.63
CA GLN A 226 0.26 -5.28 29.48
C GLN A 226 0.27 -4.38 28.22
N PRO A 227 1.37 -4.31 27.46
CA PRO A 227 1.39 -3.57 26.20
C PRO A 227 0.48 -4.21 25.15
N ASP A 228 -0.17 -3.40 24.33
CA ASP A 228 -1.02 -3.88 23.23
C ASP A 228 -0.21 -4.70 22.21
N CYS A 229 1.06 -4.35 21.97
CA CYS A 229 1.95 -5.11 21.10
C CYS A 229 2.28 -6.53 21.62
N GLU A 230 1.97 -6.86 22.88
CA GLU A 230 2.09 -8.21 23.43
C GLU A 230 0.79 -9.03 23.31
N ILE A 231 -0.32 -8.39 22.95
CA ILE A 231 -1.62 -9.05 22.82
C ILE A 231 -1.67 -9.72 21.45
N ILE A 232 -1.34 -11.02 21.42
CA ILE A 232 -1.59 -11.85 20.25
C ILE A 232 -2.95 -12.50 20.41
N GLU A 233 -3.91 -12.03 19.63
CA GLU A 233 -5.11 -12.80 19.36
C GLU A 233 -4.75 -13.88 18.34
N ALA A 234 -4.57 -15.12 18.82
CA ALA A 234 -4.46 -16.24 17.91
C ALA A 234 -5.75 -16.31 17.09
N ALA A 235 -5.66 -16.15 15.77
CA ALA A 235 -6.79 -16.40 14.89
C ALA A 235 -7.23 -17.85 15.12
N GLU A 236 -8.38 -18.04 15.76
CA GLU A 236 -8.97 -19.37 15.85
C GLU A 236 -9.25 -19.81 14.40
N ALA A 237 -8.68 -20.95 13.99
CA ALA A 237 -8.94 -21.57 12.70
C ALA A 237 -10.43 -21.95 12.62
N LYS A 238 -11.25 -20.98 12.24
CA LYS A 238 -12.69 -21.10 12.04
C LYS A 238 -12.93 -21.18 10.56
N LEU A 239 -13.86 -22.06 10.19
CA LEU A 239 -14.38 -22.06 8.84
C LEU A 239 -15.04 -20.70 8.60
N GLN A 240 -14.62 -19.99 7.56
CA GLN A 240 -15.27 -18.76 7.14
C GLN A 240 -16.60 -19.10 6.49
N ASP A 241 -17.65 -18.34 6.79
CA ASP A 241 -18.96 -18.51 6.19
C ASP A 241 -18.90 -18.32 4.68
N GLY A 242 -19.62 -19.16 3.94
CA GLY A 242 -19.61 -19.12 2.48
C GLY A 242 -19.67 -20.48 1.83
N THR A 243 -19.38 -20.50 0.53
CA THR A 243 -19.31 -21.72 -0.27
C THR A 243 -17.87 -21.96 -0.68
N TRP A 244 -17.36 -23.13 -0.35
CA TRP A 244 -15.95 -23.48 -0.54
C TRP A 244 -15.85 -24.80 -1.29
N TYR A 245 -14.84 -24.91 -2.15
CA TYR A 245 -14.65 -26.06 -3.00
C TYR A 245 -13.34 -26.74 -2.64
N GLY A 246 -13.27 -28.06 -2.71
CA GLY A 246 -12.02 -28.79 -2.58
C GLY A 246 -11.93 -29.90 -3.62
N ARG A 247 -10.74 -30.11 -4.17
CA ARG A 247 -10.41 -31.18 -5.11
C ARG A 247 -9.39 -32.11 -4.46
N SER A 248 -9.51 -33.41 -4.75
CA SER A 248 -8.53 -34.40 -4.34
C SER A 248 -7.21 -34.25 -5.09
N ASP A 249 -6.10 -34.71 -4.49
CA ASP A 249 -4.76 -34.64 -5.10
C ASP A 249 -4.66 -35.35 -6.46
N ASP A 250 -5.48 -36.39 -6.68
CA ASP A 250 -5.57 -37.14 -7.93
C ASP A 250 -6.55 -36.51 -8.94
N GLU A 251 -7.14 -35.37 -8.60
CA GLU A 251 -8.13 -34.60 -9.36
C GLU A 251 -9.43 -35.34 -9.69
N SER A 252 -9.62 -36.53 -9.13
CA SER A 252 -10.75 -37.40 -9.45
C SER A 252 -12.06 -36.98 -8.79
N THR A 253 -12.01 -36.21 -7.70
CA THR A 253 -13.17 -35.86 -6.87
C THR A 253 -13.17 -34.37 -6.50
N VAL A 254 -14.30 -33.71 -6.68
CA VAL A 254 -14.55 -32.33 -6.25
C VAL A 254 -15.74 -32.28 -5.31
N VAL A 255 -15.55 -31.65 -4.15
CA VAL A 255 -16.57 -31.43 -3.13
C VAL A 255 -16.80 -29.93 -2.96
N LYS A 256 -18.05 -29.55 -2.73
CA LYS A 256 -18.48 -28.21 -2.32
C LYS A 256 -19.04 -28.28 -0.90
N ILE A 257 -18.56 -27.43 0.00
CA ILE A 257 -19.14 -27.24 1.32
C ILE A 257 -19.83 -25.88 1.42
N THR A 258 -20.88 -25.82 2.22
CA THR A 258 -21.47 -24.55 2.68
C THR A 258 -21.20 -24.43 4.16
N VAL A 259 -20.67 -23.28 4.56
CA VAL A 259 -20.36 -22.95 5.96
C VAL A 259 -21.26 -21.80 6.38
N GLU A 260 -21.93 -21.95 7.53
CA GLU A 260 -22.72 -20.89 8.16
C GLU A 260 -22.44 -20.89 9.67
N ASN A 261 -22.19 -19.71 10.24
CA ASN A 261 -21.78 -19.53 11.63
C ASN A 261 -20.55 -20.38 12.03
N GLY A 262 -19.61 -20.59 11.10
CA GLY A 262 -18.41 -21.39 11.31
C GLY A 262 -18.60 -22.90 11.34
N GLU A 263 -19.79 -23.41 10.96
CA GLU A 263 -20.08 -24.84 10.86
C GLU A 263 -20.46 -25.24 9.43
N ILE A 264 -20.06 -26.43 9.00
CA ILE A 264 -20.48 -26.97 7.69
C ILE A 264 -21.95 -27.37 7.76
N THR A 265 -22.80 -26.65 7.04
CA THR A 265 -24.25 -26.91 6.94
C THR A 265 -24.63 -27.77 5.76
N ALA A 266 -23.81 -27.79 4.70
CA ALA A 266 -24.02 -28.65 3.54
C ALA A 266 -22.70 -29.16 2.95
N THR A 267 -22.75 -30.34 2.34
CA THR A 267 -21.66 -30.93 1.57
C THR A 267 -22.25 -31.59 0.33
N GLU A 268 -21.73 -31.23 -0.84
CA GLU A 268 -22.18 -31.72 -2.15
C GLU A 268 -20.98 -32.23 -2.94
N VAL A 269 -21.11 -33.40 -3.57
CA VAL A 269 -20.11 -33.93 -4.50
C VAL A 269 -20.42 -33.39 -5.88
N ILE A 270 -19.55 -32.54 -6.40
CA ILE A 270 -19.70 -31.93 -7.73
C ILE A 270 -19.29 -32.93 -8.82
N SER A 271 -18.21 -33.68 -8.58
CA SER A 271 -17.72 -34.75 -9.45
C SER A 271 -16.94 -35.80 -8.66
N GLY A 272 -16.84 -37.03 -9.18
CA GLY A 272 -16.04 -38.09 -8.57
C GLY A 272 -16.76 -38.95 -7.52
N SER A 273 -16.00 -39.41 -6.52
CA SER A 273 -16.49 -40.35 -5.49
C SER A 273 -17.15 -39.62 -4.31
N SER A 274 -18.17 -40.24 -3.72
CA SER A 274 -18.86 -39.70 -2.53
C SER A 274 -18.39 -40.28 -1.20
N SER A 275 -17.27 -41.03 -1.20
CA SER A 275 -16.67 -41.67 -0.01
C SER A 275 -15.28 -42.21 -0.35
N GLY A 276 -14.42 -42.40 0.66
CA GLY A 276 -13.07 -42.95 0.53
C GLY A 276 -12.01 -41.85 0.39
N ASP A 277 -10.75 -42.26 0.24
CA ASP A 277 -9.59 -41.37 0.38
C ASP A 277 -9.68 -40.09 -0.48
N SER A 278 -10.09 -40.18 -1.76
CA SER A 278 -10.24 -39.00 -2.62
C SER A 278 -11.37 -38.06 -2.16
N TYR A 279 -12.47 -38.59 -1.62
CA TYR A 279 -13.53 -37.76 -1.03
C TYR A 279 -13.06 -37.07 0.25
N ASP A 280 -12.38 -37.81 1.13
CA ASP A 280 -11.88 -37.29 2.41
C ASP A 280 -10.83 -36.19 2.16
N ALA A 281 -9.95 -36.38 1.17
CA ALA A 281 -8.98 -35.36 0.74
C ALA A 281 -9.68 -34.11 0.17
N ALA A 282 -10.65 -34.27 -0.74
CA ALA A 282 -11.39 -33.14 -1.30
C ALA A 282 -12.15 -32.34 -0.22
N LEU A 283 -12.75 -33.02 0.76
CA LEU A 283 -13.42 -32.37 1.88
C LEU A 283 -12.43 -31.59 2.77
N ALA A 284 -11.25 -32.18 3.06
CA ALA A 284 -10.20 -31.52 3.83
C ALA A 284 -9.68 -30.26 3.12
N THR A 285 -9.48 -30.32 1.80
CA THR A 285 -9.11 -29.15 0.98
C THR A 285 -10.17 -28.06 1.08
N ALA A 286 -11.46 -28.38 0.96
CA ALA A 286 -12.54 -27.41 1.05
C ALA A 286 -12.58 -26.71 2.43
N GLN A 287 -12.32 -27.46 3.50
CA GLN A 287 -12.21 -26.92 4.86
C GLN A 287 -11.01 -26.00 5.03
N GLN A 288 -9.83 -26.38 4.51
CA GLN A 288 -8.63 -25.53 4.57
C GLN A 288 -8.84 -24.23 3.80
N LYS A 289 -9.39 -24.31 2.59
CA LYS A 289 -9.71 -23.12 1.79
C LYS A 289 -10.69 -22.20 2.51
N SER A 290 -11.68 -22.77 3.20
CA SER A 290 -12.59 -22.02 4.08
C SER A 290 -11.90 -21.36 5.26
N ILE A 291 -10.89 -21.98 5.86
CA ILE A 291 -10.15 -21.38 6.98
C ILE A 291 -9.32 -20.19 6.49
N TYR A 292 -8.66 -20.33 5.34
CA TYR A 292 -7.65 -19.37 4.88
C TYR A 292 -8.15 -18.36 3.85
N GLY A 293 -9.37 -18.51 3.31
CA GLY A 293 -9.95 -17.55 2.36
C GLY A 293 -9.59 -17.81 0.90
N ASP A 294 -9.27 -19.04 0.52
CA ASP A 294 -9.11 -19.40 -0.89
C ASP A 294 -10.49 -19.64 -1.53
N PHE A 295 -10.98 -18.62 -2.22
CA PHE A 295 -12.30 -18.58 -2.87
C PHE A 295 -12.36 -19.35 -4.20
N SER A 296 -11.26 -19.96 -4.64
CA SER A 296 -11.22 -20.68 -5.91
C SER A 296 -12.15 -21.89 -5.94
N HIS A 297 -12.67 -22.16 -7.13
CA HIS A 297 -13.46 -23.35 -7.44
C HIS A 297 -12.93 -24.05 -8.69
N TYR A 298 -13.60 -25.11 -9.14
CA TYR A 298 -13.10 -26.00 -10.19
C TYR A 298 -14.04 -26.13 -11.40
N TYR A 299 -14.82 -25.08 -11.70
CA TYR A 299 -15.64 -25.05 -12.91
C TYR A 299 -14.75 -24.85 -14.15
N GLU A 300 -15.07 -25.56 -15.23
CA GLU A 300 -14.42 -25.34 -16.52
C GLU A 300 -14.66 -23.91 -17.02
N ALA A 301 -13.69 -23.37 -17.76
CA ALA A 301 -13.83 -22.05 -18.36
C ALA A 301 -14.95 -22.02 -19.43
N ASP A 302 -15.83 -21.04 -19.31
CA ASP A 302 -16.86 -20.69 -20.26
C ASP A 302 -16.29 -19.72 -21.31
N ILE A 303 -15.77 -20.27 -22.39
CA ILE A 303 -15.21 -19.51 -23.51
C ILE A 303 -16.23 -18.57 -24.18
N THR A 304 -17.54 -18.76 -23.96
CA THR A 304 -18.59 -17.93 -24.56
C THR A 304 -18.68 -16.53 -23.93
N LYS A 305 -17.95 -16.29 -22.84
CA LYS A 305 -17.80 -14.97 -22.22
C LYS A 305 -17.00 -14.00 -23.08
N PHE A 306 -16.10 -14.49 -23.92
CA PHE A 306 -15.28 -13.66 -24.81
C PHE A 306 -16.03 -13.30 -26.10
N SER A 307 -15.65 -12.20 -26.75
CA SER A 307 -16.36 -11.67 -27.94
C SER A 307 -16.17 -12.50 -29.21
N GLY A 308 -15.29 -13.51 -29.18
CA GLY A 308 -14.91 -14.35 -30.31
C GLY A 308 -13.50 -14.89 -30.14
N GLY A 309 -13.01 -15.58 -31.18
CA GLY A 309 -11.72 -16.25 -31.19
C GLY A 309 -11.79 -17.73 -30.78
N SER A 310 -10.73 -18.47 -31.09
CA SER A 310 -10.54 -19.86 -30.66
C SER A 310 -9.43 -20.01 -29.61
N GLY A 311 -8.81 -18.91 -29.19
CA GLY A 311 -7.70 -18.89 -28.24
C GLY A 311 -6.35 -19.30 -28.83
N THR A 312 -6.24 -19.38 -30.15
CA THR A 312 -4.97 -19.63 -30.86
C THR A 312 -4.25 -18.32 -31.14
N GLU A 313 -2.95 -18.35 -31.46
CA GLU A 313 -2.20 -17.14 -31.78
C GLU A 313 -2.80 -16.38 -32.97
N GLU A 314 -3.24 -17.09 -34.00
CA GLU A 314 -3.87 -16.50 -35.19
C GLU A 314 -5.33 -16.09 -34.99
N ASP A 315 -6.01 -16.67 -34.00
CA ASP A 315 -7.42 -16.39 -33.67
C ASP A 315 -7.61 -16.30 -32.14
N PRO A 316 -7.08 -15.23 -31.50
CA PRO A 316 -7.06 -15.08 -30.05
C PRO A 316 -8.45 -14.76 -29.50
N TYR A 317 -8.69 -15.09 -28.23
CA TYR A 317 -9.92 -14.67 -27.55
C TYR A 317 -9.98 -13.15 -27.41
N LEU A 318 -11.09 -12.56 -27.83
CA LEU A 318 -11.23 -11.11 -27.92
C LEU A 318 -11.84 -10.49 -26.65
N ILE A 319 -11.18 -9.47 -26.12
CA ILE A 319 -11.58 -8.70 -24.94
C ILE A 319 -11.83 -7.25 -25.36
N SER A 320 -13.00 -6.72 -25.03
CA SER A 320 -13.42 -5.36 -25.40
C SER A 320 -14.18 -4.62 -24.30
N THR A 321 -14.42 -5.29 -23.16
CA THR A 321 -15.25 -4.79 -22.06
C THR A 321 -14.66 -5.23 -20.74
N VAL A 322 -14.95 -4.46 -19.68
CA VAL A 322 -14.55 -4.81 -18.31
C VAL A 322 -15.01 -6.20 -17.87
N ASP A 323 -16.25 -6.59 -18.18
CA ASP A 323 -16.79 -7.91 -17.80
C ASP A 323 -15.96 -9.08 -18.38
N GLN A 324 -15.38 -8.91 -19.55
CA GLN A 324 -14.55 -9.92 -20.22
C GLN A 324 -13.18 -10.03 -19.58
N LEU A 325 -12.58 -8.89 -19.23
CA LEU A 325 -11.30 -8.84 -18.54
C LEU A 325 -11.44 -9.36 -17.10
N SER A 326 -12.50 -8.96 -16.38
CA SER A 326 -12.85 -9.51 -15.07
C SER A 326 -13.14 -11.00 -15.12
N TYR A 327 -13.75 -11.50 -16.21
CA TYR A 327 -13.93 -12.94 -16.39
C TYR A 327 -12.62 -13.70 -16.55
N LEU A 328 -11.65 -13.14 -17.28
CA LEU A 328 -10.31 -13.73 -17.37
C LEU A 328 -9.69 -13.85 -15.96
N SER A 329 -9.71 -12.77 -15.17
CA SER A 329 -9.26 -12.77 -13.77
C SER A 329 -9.95 -13.86 -12.95
N TYR A 330 -11.29 -13.87 -12.96
CA TYR A 330 -12.10 -14.85 -12.24
C TYR A 330 -11.77 -16.30 -12.63
N SER A 331 -11.60 -16.58 -13.93
CA SER A 331 -11.29 -17.93 -14.42
C SER A 331 -9.91 -18.42 -13.97
N VAL A 332 -8.89 -17.56 -14.00
CA VAL A 332 -7.55 -17.92 -13.49
C VAL A 332 -7.60 -18.18 -12.00
N ASN A 333 -8.34 -17.34 -11.26
CA ASN A 333 -8.52 -17.49 -9.82
C ASN A 333 -9.48 -18.64 -9.45
N SER A 334 -9.89 -19.41 -10.47
CA SER A 334 -10.69 -20.63 -10.40
C SER A 334 -9.94 -21.83 -11.00
N ASP A 335 -8.62 -21.85 -10.88
CA ASP A 335 -7.75 -22.94 -11.31
C ASP A 335 -7.77 -23.21 -12.83
N VAL A 336 -8.00 -22.17 -13.65
CA VAL A 336 -7.83 -22.23 -15.11
C VAL A 336 -6.58 -21.45 -15.51
N ASP A 337 -5.48 -22.15 -15.77
CA ASP A 337 -4.18 -21.51 -16.00
C ASP A 337 -4.03 -20.86 -17.40
N TRP A 338 -4.88 -21.23 -18.36
CA TRP A 338 -4.85 -20.79 -19.75
C TRP A 338 -3.51 -21.05 -20.46
N SER A 339 -2.81 -22.13 -20.10
CA SER A 339 -1.53 -22.50 -20.71
C SER A 339 -1.62 -22.60 -22.24
N GLY A 340 -0.76 -21.86 -22.94
CA GLY A 340 -0.69 -21.82 -24.40
C GLY A 340 -1.84 -21.09 -25.11
N VAL A 341 -2.74 -20.43 -24.37
CA VAL A 341 -3.91 -19.72 -24.93
C VAL A 341 -3.61 -18.23 -25.14
N TYR A 342 -4.19 -17.63 -26.18
CA TYR A 342 -3.95 -16.25 -26.57
C TYR A 342 -5.20 -15.37 -26.42
N PHE A 343 -5.01 -14.18 -25.86
CA PHE A 343 -6.01 -13.14 -25.67
C PHE A 343 -5.59 -11.86 -26.38
N LYS A 344 -6.57 -11.12 -26.90
CA LYS A 344 -6.35 -9.82 -27.53
C LYS A 344 -7.41 -8.79 -27.13
N GLN A 345 -6.94 -7.67 -26.60
CA GLN A 345 -7.78 -6.50 -26.35
C GLN A 345 -8.06 -5.75 -27.65
N THR A 346 -9.29 -5.24 -27.76
CA THR A 346 -9.81 -4.62 -28.99
C THR A 346 -10.50 -3.28 -28.75
N ALA A 347 -10.48 -2.79 -27.51
CA ALA A 347 -11.02 -1.49 -27.10
C ALA A 347 -10.35 -1.05 -25.80
N ASP A 348 -10.40 0.24 -25.48
CA ASP A 348 -10.03 0.75 -24.16
C ASP A 348 -10.97 0.17 -23.08
N ILE A 349 -10.43 -0.07 -21.88
CA ILE A 349 -11.16 -0.61 -20.73
C ILE A 349 -11.00 0.34 -19.54
N ASP A 350 -12.10 0.63 -18.86
CA ASP A 350 -12.12 1.46 -17.65
C ASP A 350 -12.53 0.58 -16.46
N LEU A 351 -11.68 0.54 -15.44
CA LEU A 351 -11.88 -0.24 -14.20
C LEU A 351 -12.50 0.60 -13.07
N SER A 352 -12.98 1.81 -13.36
CA SER A 352 -13.61 2.70 -12.38
C SER A 352 -14.70 2.00 -11.55
N GLY A 353 -14.58 2.14 -10.23
CA GLY A 353 -15.55 1.57 -9.28
C GLY A 353 -15.38 0.06 -9.03
N ILE A 354 -14.32 -0.55 -9.54
CA ILE A 354 -13.97 -1.95 -9.28
C ILE A 354 -12.71 -1.98 -8.41
N ASP A 355 -12.80 -2.62 -7.25
CA ASP A 355 -11.62 -3.07 -6.52
C ASP A 355 -11.08 -4.31 -7.23
N TRP A 356 -9.95 -4.17 -7.89
CA TRP A 356 -9.47 -5.13 -8.87
C TRP A 356 -8.91 -6.39 -8.20
N GLN A 357 -9.46 -7.54 -8.59
CA GLN A 357 -8.85 -8.82 -8.30
C GLN A 357 -7.84 -9.16 -9.41
N PRO A 358 -6.56 -9.36 -9.09
CA PRO A 358 -5.53 -9.65 -10.09
C PRO A 358 -5.81 -10.89 -10.95
N ILE A 359 -5.39 -10.85 -12.22
CA ILE A 359 -5.37 -12.05 -13.08
C ILE A 359 -4.25 -12.95 -12.59
N GLY A 360 -4.64 -14.03 -11.93
CA GLY A 360 -3.74 -14.92 -11.20
C GLY A 360 -3.33 -14.32 -9.87
N TRP A 361 -3.25 -15.16 -8.85
CA TRP A 361 -2.95 -14.73 -7.49
C TRP A 361 -2.30 -15.83 -6.66
N ALA A 362 -1.71 -15.43 -5.54
CA ALA A 362 -1.15 -16.31 -4.54
C ALA A 362 -1.56 -15.85 -3.13
N LEU A 363 -1.57 -16.78 -2.17
CA LEU A 363 -1.96 -16.50 -0.78
C LEU A 363 -1.01 -17.17 0.20
N ASN A 364 -0.49 -16.39 1.13
CA ASN A 364 0.17 -16.89 2.33
C ASN A 364 -0.80 -16.85 3.51
N ALA A 365 -0.76 -17.89 4.35
CA ALA A 365 -1.47 -17.92 5.61
C ALA A 365 -0.60 -18.49 6.73
N GLU A 366 -0.99 -18.22 7.99
CA GLU A 366 -0.36 -18.84 9.15
C GLU A 366 -0.92 -20.25 9.34
N VAL A 367 -0.07 -21.27 9.16
CA VAL A 367 -0.41 -22.69 9.36
C VAL A 367 0.49 -23.23 10.46
N ASN A 368 -0.09 -23.58 11.60
CA ASN A 368 0.65 -24.03 12.79
C ASN A 368 1.75 -23.05 13.23
N GLY A 369 1.46 -21.74 13.22
CA GLY A 369 2.42 -20.70 13.57
C GLY A 369 3.44 -20.35 12.49
N ALA A 370 3.44 -21.06 11.35
CA ALA A 370 4.38 -20.85 10.26
C ALA A 370 3.70 -20.21 9.03
N LYS A 371 4.35 -19.20 8.45
CA LYS A 371 3.97 -18.65 7.14
C LYS A 371 4.04 -19.76 6.08
N THR A 372 2.91 -20.04 5.43
CA THR A 372 2.77 -21.10 4.43
C THR A 372 2.03 -20.58 3.20
N LEU A 373 2.54 -20.89 2.00
CA LEU A 373 1.84 -20.65 0.75
C LEU A 373 0.69 -21.65 0.63
N VAL A 374 -0.55 -21.18 0.71
CA VAL A 374 -1.78 -22.01 0.71
C VAL A 374 -2.54 -21.95 -0.61
N ALA A 375 -2.28 -20.95 -1.46
CA ALA A 375 -2.85 -20.84 -2.79
C ALA A 375 -1.82 -20.30 -3.80
N PHE A 376 -1.82 -20.84 -5.02
CA PHE A 376 -0.97 -20.38 -6.12
C PHE A 376 -1.63 -20.68 -7.47
N TYR A 377 -2.25 -19.67 -8.07
CA TYR A 377 -3.00 -19.78 -9.32
C TYR A 377 -2.41 -18.82 -10.37
N PRO A 378 -1.35 -19.23 -11.09
CA PRO A 378 -0.69 -18.35 -12.05
C PRO A 378 -1.44 -18.27 -13.38
N PHE A 379 -1.38 -17.10 -14.01
CA PHE A 379 -1.68 -16.97 -15.43
C PHE A 379 -0.53 -17.55 -16.26
N ARG A 380 -0.84 -18.45 -17.19
CA ARG A 380 0.10 -19.13 -18.10
C ARG A 380 -0.21 -18.89 -19.58
N GLY A 381 -1.17 -18.03 -19.88
CA GLY A 381 -1.55 -17.65 -21.24
C GLY A 381 -0.71 -16.51 -21.82
N ASN A 382 -1.20 -15.93 -22.92
CA ASN A 382 -0.59 -14.81 -23.61
C ASN A 382 -1.62 -13.68 -23.80
N TYR A 383 -1.21 -12.43 -23.58
CA TYR A 383 -2.09 -11.26 -23.64
C TYR A 383 -1.50 -10.16 -24.52
N ASP A 384 -2.22 -9.80 -25.58
CA ASP A 384 -1.94 -8.62 -26.43
C ASP A 384 -2.95 -7.53 -26.11
N GLY A 385 -2.52 -6.44 -25.46
CA GLY A 385 -3.34 -5.28 -25.14
C GLY A 385 -3.74 -4.46 -26.37
N GLY A 386 -3.18 -4.75 -27.55
CA GLY A 386 -3.58 -4.15 -28.81
C GLY A 386 -3.32 -2.64 -28.94
N ASP A 387 -2.45 -2.09 -28.08
CA ASP A 387 -2.18 -0.65 -27.90
C ASP A 387 -3.37 0.14 -27.32
N TYR A 388 -4.32 -0.54 -26.68
CA TYR A 388 -5.44 0.10 -25.99
C TYR A 388 -5.11 0.34 -24.51
N ASN A 389 -5.78 1.34 -23.94
CA ASN A 389 -5.61 1.70 -22.54
C ASN A 389 -6.47 0.83 -21.62
N ILE A 390 -5.94 0.56 -20.44
CA ILE A 390 -6.71 0.12 -19.26
C ILE A 390 -6.54 1.22 -18.21
N SER A 391 -7.65 1.83 -17.79
CA SER A 391 -7.65 2.99 -16.89
C SER A 391 -8.25 2.68 -15.53
N ASN A 392 -7.87 3.46 -14.51
CA ASN A 392 -8.44 3.43 -13.16
C ASN A 392 -8.25 2.10 -12.41
N LEU A 393 -7.13 1.41 -12.64
CA LEU A 393 -6.78 0.19 -11.91
C LEU A 393 -6.60 0.51 -10.42
N THR A 394 -7.55 0.07 -9.59
CA THR A 394 -7.52 0.25 -8.14
C THR A 394 -7.37 -1.09 -7.43
N ILE A 395 -6.43 -1.21 -6.50
CA ILE A 395 -6.35 -2.36 -5.57
C ILE A 395 -6.21 -1.82 -4.15
N GLY A 396 -7.25 -1.98 -3.34
CA GLY A 396 -7.32 -1.38 -2.02
C GLY A 396 -7.41 0.15 -2.06
N SER A 397 -7.54 0.76 -0.89
CA SER A 397 -7.67 2.19 -0.69
C SER A 397 -6.79 2.67 0.47
N GLU A 398 -6.64 3.99 0.65
CA GLU A 398 -5.93 4.53 1.81
C GLU A 398 -6.64 4.26 3.15
N GLU A 399 -7.96 4.05 3.13
CA GLU A 399 -8.73 3.70 4.33
C GLU A 399 -8.72 2.20 4.61
N ILE A 400 -8.79 1.39 3.55
CA ILE A 400 -8.84 -0.07 3.60
C ILE A 400 -7.86 -0.59 2.56
N ALA A 401 -6.62 -0.83 3.01
CA ALA A 401 -5.59 -1.44 2.19
C ALA A 401 -5.92 -2.91 1.90
N ALA A 402 -5.50 -3.40 0.73
CA ALA A 402 -5.71 -4.79 0.34
C ALA A 402 -4.66 -5.71 0.98
N ASP A 403 -5.10 -6.84 1.52
CA ASP A 403 -4.22 -7.93 1.97
C ASP A 403 -3.94 -8.90 0.82
N GLN A 404 -2.94 -8.58 0.01
CA GLN A 404 -2.58 -9.35 -1.18
C GLN A 404 -1.07 -9.64 -1.23
N MET A 405 -0.75 -10.93 -1.39
CA MET A 405 0.63 -11.39 -1.61
C MET A 405 1.13 -11.04 -3.01
N THR A 406 0.26 -11.04 -4.03
CA THR A 406 0.66 -10.69 -5.40
C THR A 406 -0.37 -9.76 -6.04
N SER A 407 0.07 -8.57 -6.46
CA SER A 407 -0.82 -7.47 -6.85
C SER A 407 -0.38 -6.83 -8.15
N GLY A 408 -1.33 -6.51 -9.01
CA GLY A 408 -1.16 -5.90 -10.34
C GLY A 408 -2.37 -6.17 -11.22
N LEU A 409 -2.35 -5.73 -12.49
CA LEU A 409 -3.30 -6.23 -13.48
C LEU A 409 -3.25 -7.78 -13.51
N PHE A 410 -2.03 -8.30 -13.57
CA PHE A 410 -1.70 -9.71 -13.34
C PHE A 410 -1.03 -9.85 -11.97
N GLY A 411 -1.56 -10.69 -11.08
CA GLY A 411 -0.95 -10.87 -9.77
C GLY A 411 0.28 -11.77 -9.89
N VAL A 412 0.10 -12.96 -10.45
CA VAL A 412 1.19 -13.90 -10.70
C VAL A 412 1.11 -14.54 -12.08
N THR A 413 2.24 -14.52 -12.78
CA THR A 413 2.41 -15.18 -14.08
C THR A 413 3.50 -16.22 -13.98
N SER A 414 3.33 -17.38 -14.62
CA SER A 414 4.33 -18.45 -14.56
C SER A 414 4.46 -19.21 -15.87
N GLY A 415 5.68 -19.33 -16.40
CA GLY A 415 6.01 -20.31 -17.44
C GLY A 415 6.55 -21.62 -16.83
N THR A 416 7.28 -22.40 -17.62
CA THR A 416 7.96 -23.64 -17.19
C THR A 416 9.48 -23.54 -17.22
N LEU A 417 10.05 -22.39 -17.57
CA LEU A 417 11.49 -22.20 -17.73
C LEU A 417 12.23 -22.19 -16.39
N THR A 418 12.75 -23.36 -16.01
CA THR A 418 13.47 -23.57 -14.74
C THR A 418 14.99 -23.57 -14.87
N GLY A 419 15.50 -23.65 -16.11
CA GLY A 419 16.91 -23.59 -16.44
C GLY A 419 17.44 -22.15 -16.56
N ASN A 420 18.73 -22.04 -16.89
CA ASN A 420 19.38 -20.76 -17.23
C ASN A 420 19.70 -20.66 -18.74
N ALA A 421 19.19 -21.62 -19.52
CA ALA A 421 19.31 -21.65 -20.97
C ALA A 421 18.20 -20.81 -21.62
N GLU A 422 18.36 -20.49 -22.91
CA GLU A 422 17.28 -19.96 -23.72
C GLU A 422 16.08 -20.94 -23.71
N PRO A 423 14.84 -20.43 -23.72
CA PRO A 423 13.68 -21.30 -23.83
C PRO A 423 13.72 -22.07 -25.15
N THR A 424 13.26 -23.30 -25.10
CA THR A 424 13.05 -24.17 -26.24
C THR A 424 11.57 -24.19 -26.63
N ASP A 425 11.24 -24.76 -27.78
CA ASP A 425 9.83 -24.97 -28.19
C ASP A 425 9.03 -25.86 -27.20
N GLU A 426 9.72 -26.56 -26.28
CA GLU A 426 9.11 -27.37 -25.22
C GLU A 426 8.76 -26.56 -23.97
N ASP A 427 9.33 -25.36 -23.82
CA ASP A 427 9.10 -24.49 -22.67
C ASP A 427 7.83 -23.64 -22.87
N GLN A 428 6.89 -23.74 -21.92
CA GLN A 428 5.77 -22.80 -21.85
C GLN A 428 6.28 -21.46 -21.33
N VAL A 429 6.03 -20.40 -22.10
CA VAL A 429 6.33 -19.02 -21.72
C VAL A 429 5.04 -18.19 -21.66
N VAL A 430 5.08 -17.06 -20.96
CA VAL A 430 3.97 -16.10 -20.89
C VAL A 430 4.40 -14.85 -21.64
N THR A 431 3.61 -14.44 -22.64
CA THR A 431 3.83 -13.19 -23.36
C THR A 431 2.76 -12.17 -22.99
N ILE A 432 3.18 -10.98 -22.57
CA ILE A 432 2.30 -9.84 -22.30
C ILE A 432 2.81 -8.65 -23.11
N LYS A 433 2.02 -8.12 -24.03
CA LYS A 433 2.46 -7.01 -24.87
C LYS A 433 1.40 -5.95 -25.13
N ASN A 434 1.83 -4.74 -25.45
CA ASN A 434 0.98 -3.62 -25.86
C ASN A 434 -0.10 -3.25 -24.83
N VAL A 435 0.24 -3.35 -23.53
CA VAL A 435 -0.67 -3.04 -22.41
C VAL A 435 -0.30 -1.69 -21.81
N HIS A 436 -1.24 -0.75 -21.81
CA HIS A 436 -1.00 0.60 -21.29
C HIS A 436 -1.94 0.90 -20.12
N LEU A 437 -1.38 1.02 -18.92
CA LEU A 437 -2.12 1.31 -17.69
C LEU A 437 -2.07 2.80 -17.38
N THR A 438 -3.22 3.39 -17.10
CA THR A 438 -3.36 4.80 -16.69
C THR A 438 -4.15 4.90 -15.39
N ASP A 439 -3.84 5.91 -14.58
CA ASP A 439 -4.49 6.15 -13.29
C ASP A 439 -4.45 4.92 -12.34
N VAL A 440 -3.27 4.29 -12.21
CA VAL A 440 -3.06 3.18 -11.27
C VAL A 440 -3.07 3.71 -9.84
N ASN A 441 -3.85 3.10 -8.95
CA ASN A 441 -3.84 3.40 -7.52
C ASN A 441 -3.89 2.12 -6.70
N MET A 442 -2.77 1.73 -6.11
CA MET A 442 -2.67 0.50 -5.33
C MET A 442 -2.26 0.83 -3.90
N ASN A 443 -2.99 0.30 -2.92
CA ASN A 443 -2.66 0.39 -1.51
C ASN A 443 -2.74 -1.00 -0.87
N ILE A 444 -1.57 -1.57 -0.57
CA ILE A 444 -1.40 -2.93 -0.09
C ILE A 444 -0.85 -2.90 1.33
N TYR A 445 -1.52 -3.59 2.25
CA TYR A 445 -1.02 -3.87 3.58
C TYR A 445 -1.20 -5.36 3.84
N THR A 446 -0.09 -6.07 4.06
CA THR A 446 -0.15 -7.48 4.41
C THR A 446 0.80 -7.82 5.54
N ARG A 447 0.43 -8.80 6.37
CA ARG A 447 1.33 -9.28 7.42
C ARG A 447 2.60 -9.88 6.83
N TYR A 448 2.47 -10.62 5.73
CA TYR A 448 3.56 -11.37 5.12
C TYR A 448 4.18 -10.67 3.93
N GLU A 449 4.81 -11.40 3.01
CA GLU A 449 5.45 -10.76 1.87
C GLU A 449 4.42 -10.41 0.81
N THR A 450 4.67 -9.31 0.11
CA THR A 450 3.95 -8.98 -1.11
C THR A 450 4.90 -8.81 -2.28
N TYR A 451 4.36 -8.99 -3.48
CA TYR A 451 4.95 -8.71 -4.78
C TYR A 451 3.97 -7.82 -5.54
N THR A 452 4.29 -6.54 -5.66
CA THR A 452 3.39 -5.56 -6.24
C THR A 452 4.04 -4.85 -7.41
N GLY A 453 3.34 -4.81 -8.54
CA GLY A 453 3.63 -3.90 -9.65
C GLY A 453 2.42 -3.68 -10.50
N ALA A 454 2.32 -2.52 -11.17
CA ALA A 454 1.09 -2.12 -11.86
C ALA A 454 0.65 -3.17 -12.90
N LEU A 455 1.59 -3.67 -13.70
CA LEU A 455 1.31 -4.70 -14.71
C LEU A 455 1.36 -6.10 -14.09
N ILE A 456 2.47 -6.46 -13.45
CA ILE A 456 2.67 -7.81 -12.90
C ILE A 456 3.21 -7.74 -11.47
N GLY A 457 2.53 -8.38 -10.52
CA GLY A 457 3.07 -8.56 -9.17
C GLY A 457 4.32 -9.43 -9.18
N ASN A 458 4.17 -10.68 -9.64
CA ASN A 458 5.24 -11.68 -9.63
C ASN A 458 5.33 -12.44 -10.96
N ALA A 459 6.39 -12.17 -11.73
CA ALA A 459 6.68 -12.72 -13.05
C ALA A 459 7.76 -13.81 -12.95
N GLN A 460 7.42 -15.09 -13.19
CA GLN A 460 8.35 -16.20 -12.98
C GLN A 460 8.45 -17.20 -14.14
N TYR A 461 9.65 -17.74 -14.33
CA TYR A 461 9.92 -18.94 -15.14
C TYR A 461 9.56 -18.80 -16.63
N GLY A 462 9.98 -17.70 -17.27
CA GLY A 462 9.85 -17.51 -18.73
C GLY A 462 8.78 -16.50 -19.08
N ILE A 463 9.01 -15.24 -18.73
CA ILE A 463 8.07 -14.13 -18.96
C ILE A 463 8.63 -13.15 -20.00
N TYR A 464 7.82 -12.83 -21.00
CA TYR A 464 8.17 -11.95 -22.11
C TYR A 464 7.22 -10.76 -22.13
N VAL A 465 7.72 -9.58 -21.77
CA VAL A 465 6.94 -8.34 -21.73
C VAL A 465 7.46 -7.39 -22.79
N ASP A 466 6.57 -6.85 -23.63
CA ASP A 466 6.97 -5.94 -24.71
C ASP A 466 5.98 -4.79 -24.89
N ASN A 467 6.47 -3.56 -25.03
CA ASN A 467 5.63 -2.38 -25.25
C ASN A 467 4.51 -2.22 -24.21
N CYS A 468 4.86 -2.30 -22.93
CA CYS A 468 3.90 -2.12 -21.84
C CYS A 468 4.23 -0.88 -21.01
N SER A 469 3.20 -0.22 -20.47
CA SER A 469 3.38 0.97 -19.66
C SER A 469 2.43 1.10 -18.49
N ALA A 470 2.82 1.91 -17.49
CA ALA A 470 1.98 2.26 -16.36
C ALA A 470 2.22 3.70 -15.86
N GLU A 471 1.16 4.39 -15.47
CA GLU A 471 1.19 5.68 -14.78
C GLU A 471 0.33 5.61 -13.51
N GLY A 472 0.80 6.20 -12.40
CA GLY A 472 0.00 6.28 -11.17
C GLY A 472 0.79 6.20 -9.87
N LYS A 473 0.26 5.48 -8.88
CA LYS A 473 0.81 5.38 -7.52
C LYS A 473 0.64 3.99 -6.92
N ILE A 474 1.68 3.52 -6.24
CA ILE A 474 1.70 2.27 -5.48
C ILE A 474 2.17 2.55 -4.04
N ILE A 475 1.37 2.14 -3.06
CA ILE A 475 1.72 2.10 -1.64
C ILE A 475 1.73 0.64 -1.19
N VAL A 476 2.82 0.20 -0.58
CA VAL A 476 3.01 -1.14 -0.05
C VAL A 476 3.54 -1.05 1.38
N GLU A 477 2.91 -1.78 2.29
CA GLU A 477 3.37 -1.95 3.66
C GLU A 477 3.30 -3.42 4.10
N THR A 478 4.32 -3.87 4.82
CA THR A 478 4.33 -5.20 5.43
C THR A 478 4.76 -5.18 6.90
N SER A 479 4.18 -6.03 7.75
CA SER A 479 4.55 -6.05 9.18
C SER A 479 5.60 -7.12 9.55
N GLU A 480 5.68 -8.25 8.86
CA GLU A 480 6.58 -9.35 9.26
C GLU A 480 7.50 -9.87 8.15
N SER A 481 7.32 -9.45 6.91
CA SER A 481 8.07 -9.99 5.77
C SER A 481 8.38 -8.94 4.71
N PHE A 482 8.92 -9.38 3.57
CA PHE A 482 9.46 -8.48 2.56
C PHE A 482 8.39 -7.62 1.89
N ALA A 483 8.65 -6.32 1.78
CA ALA A 483 7.90 -5.42 0.91
C ALA A 483 8.59 -5.36 -0.46
N ARG A 484 7.88 -5.73 -1.53
CA ARG A 484 8.41 -5.68 -2.90
C ARG A 484 7.47 -4.86 -3.79
N ALA A 485 7.95 -3.70 -4.22
CA ALA A 485 7.20 -2.79 -5.09
C ALA A 485 8.03 -2.41 -6.33
N GLY A 486 7.52 -2.69 -7.52
CA GLY A 486 8.06 -2.17 -8.78
C GLY A 486 6.99 -1.37 -9.51
N GLY A 487 7.33 -0.29 -10.21
CA GLY A 487 6.30 0.53 -10.86
C GLY A 487 5.55 -0.26 -11.94
N LEU A 488 6.27 -1.03 -12.76
CA LEU A 488 5.66 -1.91 -13.75
C LEU A 488 5.54 -3.36 -13.26
N ILE A 489 6.64 -3.93 -12.74
CA ILE A 489 6.71 -5.33 -12.33
C ILE A 489 7.32 -5.45 -10.93
N GLY A 490 6.64 -6.11 -10.00
CA GLY A 490 7.18 -6.34 -8.66
C GLY A 490 8.45 -7.20 -8.71
N ASN A 491 8.31 -8.50 -8.99
CA ASN A 491 9.44 -9.40 -9.20
C ASN A 491 9.46 -9.95 -10.62
N ALA A 492 10.63 -9.96 -11.24
CA ALA A 492 10.88 -10.65 -12.50
C ALA A 492 11.97 -11.71 -12.34
N LEU A 493 11.67 -12.93 -12.76
CA LEU A 493 12.58 -14.07 -12.76
C LEU A 493 12.54 -14.80 -14.10
N ARG A 494 13.63 -14.68 -14.87
CA ARG A 494 13.85 -15.34 -16.17
C ARG A 494 12.88 -14.95 -17.28
N GLY A 495 13.42 -14.37 -18.34
CA GLY A 495 12.67 -13.89 -19.49
C GLY A 495 13.19 -12.54 -19.97
N ALA A 496 12.40 -11.82 -20.75
CA ALA A 496 12.78 -10.53 -21.32
C ALA A 496 11.71 -9.45 -21.12
N VAL A 497 12.13 -8.21 -20.92
CA VAL A 497 11.26 -7.03 -20.87
C VAL A 497 11.80 -5.99 -21.84
N THR A 498 11.03 -5.64 -22.85
CA THR A 498 11.44 -4.72 -23.90
C THR A 498 10.46 -3.57 -24.10
N ASN A 499 10.97 -2.44 -24.59
CA ASN A 499 10.14 -1.31 -25.03
C ASN A 499 9.12 -0.84 -23.98
N SER A 500 9.41 -0.98 -22.69
CA SER A 500 8.41 -0.80 -21.63
C SER A 500 8.80 0.33 -20.70
N TRP A 501 7.81 1.00 -20.11
CA TRP A 501 8.07 2.18 -19.29
C TRP A 501 7.08 2.37 -18.15
N THR A 502 7.40 3.28 -17.22
CA THR A 502 6.56 3.54 -16.07
C THR A 502 6.79 4.94 -15.50
N ASP A 503 5.70 5.60 -15.12
CA ASP A 503 5.65 6.83 -14.34
C ASP A 503 4.74 6.63 -13.11
N VAL A 504 5.19 5.74 -12.23
CA VAL A 504 4.46 5.34 -11.03
C VAL A 504 5.24 5.78 -9.80
N ASP A 505 4.61 6.58 -8.93
CA ASP A 505 5.14 6.94 -7.63
C ASP A 505 5.01 5.77 -6.66
N ILE A 506 6.12 5.37 -6.03
CA ILE A 506 6.19 4.21 -5.15
C ILE A 506 6.47 4.64 -3.72
N LYS A 507 5.67 4.11 -2.79
CA LYS A 507 5.97 4.12 -1.35
C LYS A 507 5.98 2.69 -0.83
N ALA A 508 7.10 2.22 -0.29
CA ALA A 508 7.21 0.85 0.21
C ALA A 508 7.82 0.83 1.62
N SER A 509 7.18 0.18 2.58
CA SER A 509 7.65 0.08 3.96
C SER A 509 7.55 -1.33 4.52
N THR A 510 8.39 -1.64 5.49
CA THR A 510 8.27 -2.87 6.29
C THR A 510 8.59 -2.63 7.75
N ASP A 511 7.94 -3.35 8.65
CA ASP A 511 8.31 -3.30 10.05
C ASP A 511 9.58 -4.12 10.34
N SER A 512 9.69 -5.38 9.92
CA SER A 512 10.78 -6.27 10.38
C SER A 512 11.75 -6.80 9.32
N SER A 513 11.42 -6.67 8.02
CA SER A 513 12.14 -7.36 6.96
C SER A 513 12.89 -6.41 6.03
N ASN A 514 13.06 -6.77 4.75
CA ASN A 514 13.67 -5.89 3.75
C ASN A 514 12.62 -5.31 2.81
N VAL A 515 12.84 -4.07 2.39
CA VAL A 515 12.12 -3.42 1.32
C VAL A 515 12.96 -3.49 0.05
N TYR A 516 12.35 -3.94 -1.04
CA TYR A 516 12.89 -3.82 -2.39
C TYR A 516 11.93 -2.94 -3.19
N ALA A 517 12.38 -1.74 -3.57
CA ALA A 517 11.57 -0.81 -4.32
C ALA A 517 12.33 -0.25 -5.52
N GLY A 518 11.70 -0.24 -6.70
CA GLY A 518 12.29 0.47 -7.83
C GLY A 518 11.30 0.90 -8.88
N GLY A 519 11.63 1.97 -9.59
CA GLY A 519 10.71 2.62 -10.52
C GLY A 519 10.16 1.67 -11.58
N MET A 520 10.97 0.73 -12.10
CA MET A 520 10.54 -0.33 -13.01
C MET A 520 10.30 -1.66 -12.28
N PHE A 521 11.31 -2.12 -11.53
CA PHE A 521 11.30 -3.41 -10.87
C PHE A 521 11.58 -3.28 -9.37
N SER A 522 10.92 -4.09 -8.55
CA SER A 522 11.42 -4.32 -7.20
C SER A 522 12.69 -5.17 -7.27
N ILE A 523 12.63 -6.31 -7.97
CA ILE A 523 13.75 -7.23 -8.19
C ILE A 523 13.72 -7.72 -9.63
N ALA A 524 14.85 -7.57 -10.33
CA ALA A 524 15.06 -8.07 -11.68
C ALA A 524 16.14 -9.17 -11.65
N ASN A 525 15.74 -10.44 -11.59
CA ASN A 525 16.67 -11.57 -11.42
C ASN A 525 16.74 -12.43 -12.69
N ARG A 526 17.92 -12.53 -13.30
CA ARG A 526 18.15 -13.28 -14.55
C ARG A 526 17.16 -12.92 -15.66
N VAL A 527 16.73 -11.67 -15.72
CA VAL A 527 15.86 -11.13 -16.77
C VAL A 527 16.71 -10.26 -17.71
N THR A 528 16.38 -10.24 -19.00
CA THR A 528 17.01 -9.35 -19.98
C THR A 528 16.07 -8.18 -20.27
N VAL A 529 16.44 -6.99 -19.82
CA VAL A 529 15.68 -5.75 -19.96
C VAL A 529 16.35 -4.89 -21.01
N ILE A 530 15.63 -4.49 -22.05
CA ILE A 530 16.18 -3.69 -23.14
C ILE A 530 15.22 -2.57 -23.51
N ASN A 531 15.75 -1.36 -23.68
CA ASN A 531 14.98 -0.26 -24.24
C ASN A 531 13.82 0.21 -23.35
N CYS A 532 14.07 0.37 -22.05
CA CYS A 532 13.04 0.63 -21.05
C CYS A 532 13.36 1.87 -20.20
N TYR A 533 12.36 2.53 -19.63
CA TYR A 533 12.59 3.70 -18.79
C TYR A 533 11.62 3.85 -17.61
N ALA A 534 12.06 4.54 -16.54
CA ALA A 534 11.26 4.80 -15.34
C ALA A 534 11.34 6.28 -14.91
N LEU A 535 10.20 6.90 -14.64
CA LEU A 535 10.09 8.33 -14.36
C LEU A 535 9.66 8.65 -12.92
N GLY A 536 8.80 7.83 -12.33
CA GLY A 536 8.18 8.09 -11.03
C GLY A 536 9.15 8.06 -9.85
N ASP A 537 8.76 8.72 -8.76
CA ASP A 537 9.57 8.81 -7.54
C ASP A 537 9.45 7.54 -6.70
N VAL A 538 10.56 7.11 -6.07
CA VAL A 538 10.58 5.92 -5.22
C VAL A 538 10.98 6.31 -3.80
N THR A 539 10.07 6.09 -2.85
CA THR A 539 10.30 6.31 -1.41
C THR A 539 10.17 4.99 -0.65
N SER A 540 11.13 4.68 0.21
CA SER A 540 11.12 3.45 0.99
C SER A 540 11.47 3.66 2.46
N ASP A 541 10.93 2.80 3.33
CA ASP A 541 11.13 2.88 4.78
C ASP A 541 11.23 1.48 5.43
N SER A 542 11.80 1.40 6.62
CA SER A 542 11.90 0.18 7.42
C SER A 542 12.00 0.55 8.90
N THR A 543 11.63 -0.27 9.87
CA THR A 543 12.02 0.08 11.27
C THR A 543 13.50 -0.16 11.57
N ASN A 544 14.19 -0.89 10.70
CA ASN A 544 15.60 -1.26 10.86
C ASN A 544 16.48 -0.66 9.75
N ASN A 545 17.69 -0.24 10.14
CA ASN A 545 18.72 0.24 9.22
C ASN A 545 19.16 -0.85 8.24
N ASN A 546 19.61 -0.40 7.05
CA ASN A 546 20.17 -1.23 6.00
C ASN A 546 19.28 -2.40 5.55
N LYS A 547 17.96 -2.17 5.61
CA LYS A 547 16.93 -3.09 5.10
C LYS A 547 16.21 -2.57 3.87
N VAL A 548 16.52 -1.36 3.45
CA VAL A 548 15.92 -0.72 2.28
C VAL A 548 16.86 -0.84 1.10
N HIS A 549 16.39 -1.44 0.00
CA HIS A 549 17.01 -1.45 -1.31
C HIS A 549 16.15 -0.63 -2.26
N VAL A 550 16.62 0.57 -2.63
CA VAL A 550 15.81 1.54 -3.36
C VAL A 550 16.56 2.08 -4.57
N GLY A 551 15.97 1.92 -5.76
CA GLY A 551 16.57 2.33 -7.02
C GLY A 551 15.60 3.08 -7.93
N GLY A 552 16.07 4.05 -8.70
CA GLY A 552 15.21 4.75 -9.67
C GLY A 552 14.69 3.83 -10.77
N PHE A 553 15.41 2.76 -11.09
CA PHE A 553 14.99 1.72 -12.04
C PHE A 553 14.68 0.39 -11.35
N THR A 554 15.61 -0.16 -10.55
CA THR A 554 15.41 -1.45 -9.87
C THR A 554 15.83 -1.40 -8.40
N GLY A 555 15.03 -1.95 -7.49
CA GLY A 555 15.43 -2.09 -6.08
C GLY A 555 16.67 -2.98 -5.93
N GLN A 556 16.59 -4.23 -6.41
CA GLN A 556 17.75 -5.12 -6.53
C GLN A 556 17.87 -5.78 -7.92
N ALA A 557 18.95 -5.49 -8.62
CA ALA A 557 19.26 -6.04 -9.93
C ALA A 557 20.17 -7.28 -9.84
N GLY A 558 19.82 -8.30 -10.62
CA GLY A 558 20.58 -9.53 -10.83
C GLY A 558 20.35 -10.10 -12.23
N GLY A 559 20.06 -9.23 -13.19
CA GLY A 559 19.84 -9.53 -14.60
C GLY A 559 20.62 -8.56 -15.49
N VAL A 560 20.22 -8.47 -16.75
CA VAL A 560 20.85 -7.62 -17.77
C VAL A 560 19.91 -6.46 -18.08
N GLN A 561 20.40 -5.23 -18.02
CA GLN A 561 19.71 -4.00 -18.38
C GLN A 561 20.52 -3.29 -19.47
N ILE A 562 19.91 -3.03 -20.62
CA ILE A 562 20.58 -2.42 -21.77
C ILE A 562 19.76 -1.27 -22.35
N ASN A 563 20.41 -0.13 -22.57
CA ASN A 563 19.76 1.04 -23.16
C ASN A 563 18.53 1.50 -22.37
N CYS A 564 18.67 1.54 -21.04
CA CYS A 564 17.60 1.91 -20.11
C CYS A 564 17.91 3.22 -19.40
N TYR A 565 16.89 3.95 -18.94
CA TYR A 565 17.13 5.11 -18.09
C TYR A 565 16.11 5.32 -16.97
N ALA A 566 16.52 6.04 -15.92
CA ALA A 566 15.68 6.42 -14.79
C ALA A 566 15.78 7.92 -14.45
N ALA A 567 14.66 8.56 -14.12
CA ALA A 567 14.59 10.00 -13.89
C ALA A 567 14.14 10.44 -12.49
N GLY A 568 13.36 9.61 -11.80
CA GLY A 568 12.72 9.93 -10.52
C GLY A 568 13.67 10.07 -9.34
N ASN A 569 13.18 10.70 -8.27
CA ASN A 569 13.84 10.77 -6.97
C ASN A 569 13.88 9.40 -6.30
N VAL A 570 14.92 9.16 -5.51
CA VAL A 570 15.17 7.91 -4.81
C VAL A 570 15.44 8.20 -3.34
N VAL A 571 14.45 7.92 -2.50
CA VAL A 571 14.44 8.33 -1.08
C VAL A 571 14.35 7.09 -0.20
N SER A 572 15.37 6.85 0.61
CA SER A 572 15.25 5.98 1.78
C SER A 572 15.04 6.84 3.02
N LEU A 573 13.93 6.64 3.74
CA LEU A 573 13.67 7.28 5.04
C LEU A 573 14.55 6.70 6.15
N LYS A 574 15.17 5.55 5.91
CA LYS A 574 16.14 4.92 6.79
C LYS A 574 17.54 4.96 6.26
N THR A 575 18.50 4.85 7.18
CA THR A 575 19.89 4.77 6.79
C THR A 575 20.18 3.39 6.15
N THR A 576 20.52 3.36 4.87
CA THR A 576 20.91 2.22 4.03
C THR A 576 22.08 2.58 3.10
N THR A 577 22.87 1.62 2.63
CA THR A 577 23.85 1.88 1.55
C THR A 577 23.26 1.63 0.16
N ASP A 578 22.07 1.04 0.09
CA ASP A 578 21.44 0.56 -1.15
C ASP A 578 20.51 1.61 -1.80
N VAL A 579 21.02 2.84 -2.00
CA VAL A 579 20.33 3.94 -2.71
C VAL A 579 21.05 4.25 -4.01
N GLY A 580 20.39 4.09 -5.16
CA GLY A 580 21.01 4.38 -6.47
C GLY A 580 20.03 4.87 -7.54
N GLY A 581 20.54 5.64 -8.49
CA GLY A 581 19.73 6.25 -9.56
C GLY A 581 19.20 5.23 -10.56
N MET A 582 19.98 4.19 -10.86
CA MET A 582 19.50 2.99 -11.57
C MET A 582 19.07 1.93 -10.56
N ASN A 583 20.02 1.40 -9.80
CA ASN A 583 19.77 0.23 -8.95
C ASN A 583 20.09 0.54 -7.48
N GLY A 584 19.23 0.14 -6.54
CA GLY A 584 19.57 0.19 -5.13
C GLY A 584 20.76 -0.73 -4.83
N ARG A 585 20.65 -1.98 -5.27
CA ARG A 585 21.70 -3.00 -5.18
C ARG A 585 21.87 -3.78 -6.48
N ASN A 586 23.12 -4.09 -6.82
CA ASN A 586 23.45 -5.15 -7.78
C ASN A 586 23.90 -6.41 -7.04
N GLY A 587 23.26 -7.55 -7.30
CA GLY A 587 23.48 -8.85 -6.65
C GLY A 587 24.73 -9.62 -7.11
N GLY A 588 25.64 -8.98 -7.86
CA GLY A 588 26.94 -9.51 -8.27
C GLY A 588 26.99 -10.19 -9.64
N ILE A 589 25.84 -10.39 -10.30
CA ILE A 589 25.74 -10.86 -11.70
C ILE A 589 24.99 -9.87 -12.59
N ALA A 590 24.74 -8.66 -12.08
CA ALA A 590 24.01 -7.66 -12.82
C ALA A 590 24.87 -7.08 -13.95
N VAL A 591 24.21 -6.73 -15.05
CA VAL A 591 24.81 -5.97 -16.15
C VAL A 591 23.95 -4.74 -16.37
N ASP A 592 24.54 -3.57 -16.25
CA ASP A 592 23.91 -2.29 -16.60
C ASP A 592 24.73 -1.70 -17.76
N TYR A 593 24.28 -1.83 -19.01
CA TYR A 593 25.05 -1.42 -20.18
C TYR A 593 24.32 -0.35 -20.98
N TYR A 594 24.99 0.78 -21.27
CA TYR A 594 24.31 1.95 -21.84
C TYR A 594 23.09 2.36 -21.01
N CYS A 595 23.24 2.35 -19.69
CA CYS A 595 22.19 2.77 -18.78
C CYS A 595 22.42 4.21 -18.32
N TYR A 596 21.35 4.95 -18.02
CA TYR A 596 21.44 6.36 -17.69
C TYR A 596 20.53 6.75 -16.53
N TYR A 597 20.98 7.62 -15.65
CA TYR A 597 20.17 8.08 -14.52
C TYR A 597 20.23 9.59 -14.37
N ASN A 598 19.20 10.18 -13.78
CA ASN A 598 19.18 11.61 -13.47
C ASN A 598 20.19 11.92 -12.34
N SER A 599 21.28 12.59 -12.70
CA SER A 599 22.33 13.00 -11.77
C SER A 599 21.91 14.16 -10.85
N GLU A 600 20.77 14.80 -11.13
CA GLU A 600 20.19 15.89 -10.34
C GLU A 600 18.95 15.47 -9.54
N ALA A 601 18.48 14.23 -9.70
CA ALA A 601 17.40 13.69 -8.87
C ALA A 601 17.85 13.64 -7.40
N THR A 602 16.89 13.67 -6.47
CA THR A 602 17.22 13.52 -5.06
C THR A 602 17.62 12.07 -4.77
N GLN A 603 18.78 11.85 -4.16
CA GLN A 603 19.12 10.56 -3.52
C GLN A 603 19.35 10.80 -2.04
N THR A 604 18.46 10.27 -1.19
CA THR A 604 18.59 10.41 0.27
C THR A 604 18.63 9.08 1.00
N ASN A 605 19.32 9.14 2.12
CA ASN A 605 19.66 8.05 3.00
C ASN A 605 19.42 8.49 4.46
N GLY A 606 18.23 8.20 4.99
CA GLY A 606 17.76 8.88 6.21
C GLY A 606 17.69 10.38 5.97
N ASN A 607 18.28 11.17 6.87
CA ASN A 607 18.39 12.62 6.74
C ASN A 607 19.55 13.06 5.83
N THR A 608 20.43 12.14 5.42
CA THR A 608 21.60 12.48 4.60
C THR A 608 21.24 12.49 3.13
N THR A 609 21.50 13.59 2.44
CA THR A 609 21.43 13.66 0.97
C THR A 609 22.79 13.35 0.37
N ASN A 610 22.83 12.51 -0.66
CA ASN A 610 24.08 12.19 -1.36
C ASN A 610 24.69 13.47 -1.97
N GLU A 611 25.97 13.72 -1.68
CA GLU A 611 26.68 14.85 -2.31
C GLU A 611 26.87 14.66 -3.82
N THR A 612 27.01 13.40 -4.23
CA THR A 612 27.10 12.99 -5.63
C THR A 612 26.26 11.75 -5.80
N ASN A 613 25.27 11.83 -6.69
CA ASN A 613 24.43 10.70 -7.03
C ASN A 613 25.24 9.59 -7.69
N VAL A 614 24.89 8.36 -7.36
CA VAL A 614 25.50 7.17 -7.95
C VAL A 614 24.46 6.40 -8.77
N ALA A 615 24.92 5.68 -9.78
CA ALA A 615 24.05 4.79 -10.56
C ALA A 615 23.55 3.61 -9.71
N VAL A 616 24.45 3.05 -8.90
CA VAL A 616 24.20 1.85 -8.08
C VAL A 616 24.62 2.15 -6.65
N GLY A 617 23.73 1.93 -5.68
CA GLY A 617 24.05 2.12 -4.27
C GLY A 617 25.13 1.16 -3.79
N VAL A 618 24.89 -0.15 -3.96
CA VAL A 618 25.87 -1.21 -3.65
C VAL A 618 26.06 -2.16 -4.82
N ASN A 619 27.33 -2.41 -5.18
CA ASN A 619 27.71 -3.51 -6.07
C ASN A 619 28.20 -4.70 -5.23
N ALA A 620 27.35 -5.72 -5.06
CA ALA A 620 27.72 -6.88 -4.25
C ALA A 620 28.88 -7.66 -4.91
N ASN A 621 29.91 -7.94 -4.11
CA ASN A 621 31.13 -8.68 -4.50
C ASN A 621 31.97 -8.03 -5.61
N ASP A 622 31.69 -6.78 -6.00
CA ASP A 622 32.39 -6.05 -7.08
C ASP A 622 32.43 -6.79 -8.43
N LYS A 623 31.44 -7.67 -8.68
CA LYS A 623 31.41 -8.55 -9.87
C LYS A 623 30.44 -8.13 -10.96
N SER A 624 29.66 -7.06 -10.78
CA SER A 624 28.71 -6.59 -11.80
C SER A 624 29.41 -5.76 -12.89
N LEU A 625 28.92 -5.85 -14.14
CA LEU A 625 29.35 -4.96 -15.24
C LEU A 625 28.50 -3.70 -15.23
N ILE A 626 29.07 -2.58 -14.81
CA ILE A 626 28.36 -1.30 -14.68
C ILE A 626 28.92 -0.29 -15.68
N VAL A 627 28.16 -0.05 -16.75
CA VAL A 627 28.37 0.97 -17.77
C VAL A 627 27.12 1.88 -17.78
N ALA A 628 26.93 2.55 -16.64
CA ALA A 628 25.85 3.50 -16.40
C ALA A 628 26.38 4.93 -16.22
N GLU A 629 25.73 5.91 -16.84
CA GLU A 629 26.17 7.32 -16.85
C GLU A 629 25.10 8.26 -16.27
N GLY A 630 25.52 9.19 -15.40
CA GLY A 630 24.63 10.24 -14.92
C GLY A 630 24.41 11.32 -15.98
N LYS A 631 23.16 11.71 -16.19
CA LYS A 631 22.74 12.82 -17.07
C LYS A 631 21.94 13.82 -16.25
N THR A 632 22.15 15.11 -16.49
CA THR A 632 21.30 16.17 -15.90
C THR A 632 19.86 16.03 -16.39
N ALA A 633 18.90 16.65 -15.70
CA ALA A 633 17.50 16.63 -16.14
C ALA A 633 17.34 17.22 -17.55
N ASP A 634 18.09 18.29 -17.87
CA ASP A 634 18.07 18.92 -19.19
C ASP A 634 18.67 18.00 -20.28
N GLU A 635 19.72 17.24 -19.97
CA GLU A 635 20.29 16.25 -20.89
C GLU A 635 19.33 15.09 -21.14
N LEU A 636 18.67 14.58 -20.10
CA LEU A 636 17.62 13.54 -20.24
C LEU A 636 16.41 14.03 -21.04
N ALA A 637 16.17 15.34 -21.10
CA ALA A 637 15.12 15.99 -21.87
C ALA A 637 15.60 16.50 -23.26
N SER A 638 16.73 16.00 -23.78
CA SER A 638 17.37 16.52 -24.99
C SER A 638 17.22 15.61 -26.22
N LYS A 639 17.20 16.21 -27.41
CA LYS A 639 17.18 15.46 -28.67
C LYS A 639 18.48 14.65 -28.85
N GLU A 640 19.59 15.19 -28.37
CA GLU A 640 20.89 14.53 -28.36
C GLU A 640 20.86 13.22 -27.55
N PHE A 641 20.12 13.18 -26.45
CA PHE A 641 19.94 11.96 -25.68
C PHE A 641 19.07 10.94 -26.42
N ALA A 642 17.98 11.36 -27.06
CA ALA A 642 17.21 10.49 -27.96
C ALA A 642 18.09 9.88 -29.07
N ASP A 643 18.93 10.71 -29.71
CA ASP A 643 19.83 10.26 -30.78
C ASP A 643 20.89 9.28 -30.25
N LEU A 644 21.38 9.48 -29.03
CA LEU A 644 22.27 8.54 -28.35
C LEU A 644 21.60 7.18 -28.14
N LEU A 645 20.40 7.16 -27.55
CA LEU A 645 19.66 5.91 -27.31
C LEU A 645 19.36 5.17 -28.62
N ASN A 646 19.00 5.90 -29.69
CA ASN A 646 18.82 5.33 -31.03
C ASN A 646 20.14 4.81 -31.65
N SER A 647 21.27 5.48 -31.39
CA SER A 647 22.58 4.99 -31.80
C SER A 647 22.97 3.71 -31.06
N ASN A 648 22.55 3.56 -29.81
CA ASN A 648 22.79 2.35 -29.01
C ASN A 648 21.99 1.16 -29.55
N LEU A 649 20.74 1.37 -30.01
CA LEU A 649 19.90 0.31 -30.62
C LEU A 649 20.64 -0.48 -31.70
N ASN A 650 21.38 0.23 -32.56
CA ASN A 650 22.15 -0.37 -33.66
C ASN A 650 23.30 -1.27 -33.20
N GLN A 651 23.67 -1.23 -31.93
CA GLN A 651 24.79 -1.99 -31.35
C GLN A 651 24.32 -3.14 -30.44
N ILE A 652 23.03 -3.22 -30.10
CA ILE A 652 22.52 -4.21 -29.14
C ILE A 652 22.80 -5.64 -29.61
N ASN A 653 22.52 -5.94 -30.89
CA ASN A 653 22.80 -7.26 -31.45
C ASN A 653 24.30 -7.63 -31.36
N ASP A 654 25.19 -6.66 -31.57
CA ASP A 654 26.63 -6.88 -31.45
C ASP A 654 27.03 -7.13 -29.99
N LEU A 655 26.46 -6.38 -29.03
CA LEU A 655 26.71 -6.55 -27.59
C LEU A 655 26.30 -7.93 -27.06
N LEU A 656 25.18 -8.47 -27.58
CA LEU A 656 24.60 -9.73 -27.16
C LEU A 656 25.19 -10.96 -27.90
N SER A 657 25.92 -10.74 -28.99
CA SER A 657 26.54 -11.80 -29.79
C SER A 657 27.66 -12.54 -29.03
N GLU A 658 28.07 -13.73 -29.51
CA GLU A 658 29.10 -14.58 -28.88
C GLU A 658 30.48 -13.92 -28.65
N ASN A 659 30.73 -12.74 -29.24
CA ASN A 659 31.96 -11.96 -29.05
C ASN A 659 31.67 -10.54 -28.53
N GLY A 660 30.45 -10.30 -28.06
CA GLY A 660 29.98 -9.03 -27.55
C GLY A 660 30.35 -8.86 -26.07
N ALA A 661 30.51 -7.61 -25.63
CA ALA A 661 30.97 -7.32 -24.27
C ALA A 661 30.05 -7.88 -23.16
N VAL A 662 28.73 -7.90 -23.41
CA VAL A 662 27.76 -8.44 -22.45
C VAL A 662 27.85 -9.97 -22.40
N TYR A 663 27.95 -10.61 -23.57
CA TYR A 663 28.13 -12.06 -23.66
C TYR A 663 29.45 -12.50 -23.01
N ASP A 664 30.56 -11.84 -23.33
CA ASP A 664 31.89 -12.14 -22.78
C ASP A 664 31.91 -12.07 -21.25
N PHE A 665 31.23 -11.08 -20.66
CA PHE A 665 31.10 -10.96 -19.22
C PHE A 665 30.30 -12.12 -18.61
N LEU A 666 29.13 -12.45 -19.18
CA LEU A 666 28.26 -13.51 -18.67
C LEU A 666 28.88 -14.90 -18.82
N VAL A 667 29.56 -15.17 -19.94
CA VAL A 667 30.11 -16.49 -20.31
C VAL A 667 31.59 -16.66 -19.91
N GLY A 668 32.31 -15.57 -19.69
CA GLY A 668 33.69 -15.58 -19.20
C GLY A 668 33.77 -15.44 -17.69
N ASP A 669 33.67 -14.20 -17.21
CA ASP A 669 33.98 -13.80 -15.83
C ASP A 669 33.02 -14.41 -14.81
N VAL A 670 31.71 -14.45 -15.11
CA VAL A 670 30.69 -15.00 -14.22
C VAL A 670 30.67 -16.54 -14.25
N THR A 671 31.09 -17.16 -15.36
CA THR A 671 31.06 -18.62 -15.56
C THR A 671 32.12 -19.35 -14.74
N SER A 672 33.30 -18.76 -14.55
CA SER A 672 34.33 -19.34 -13.69
C SER A 672 33.89 -19.51 -12.22
N ASP A 673 32.84 -18.80 -11.81
CA ASP A 673 32.32 -18.81 -10.44
C ASP A 673 31.00 -19.59 -10.27
N GLY A 674 30.44 -20.14 -11.36
CA GLY A 674 29.23 -20.99 -11.32
C GLY A 674 27.89 -20.24 -11.28
N TYR A 675 27.86 -18.94 -11.63
CA TYR A 675 26.67 -18.08 -11.54
C TYR A 675 26.07 -17.68 -12.90
N THR A 676 26.14 -18.54 -13.92
CA THR A 676 25.74 -18.17 -15.29
C THR A 676 24.24 -18.03 -15.49
N HIS A 677 23.83 -17.02 -16.26
CA HIS A 677 22.55 -17.02 -16.97
C HIS A 677 22.74 -16.50 -18.40
N LEU A 678 21.98 -17.05 -19.35
CA LEU A 678 22.01 -16.57 -20.73
C LEU A 678 21.16 -15.31 -20.91
N ILE A 679 21.29 -14.72 -22.10
CA ILE A 679 20.50 -13.61 -22.61
C ILE A 679 19.17 -14.20 -23.11
N TYR A 680 18.04 -13.70 -22.61
CA TYR A 680 16.72 -14.22 -22.97
C TYR A 680 16.04 -13.45 -24.10
N TYR A 681 16.66 -12.36 -24.56
CA TYR A 681 16.17 -11.58 -25.70
C TYR A 681 16.40 -12.36 -27.00
N THR A 682 15.31 -12.65 -27.71
CA THR A 682 15.30 -13.47 -28.93
C THR A 682 15.14 -12.66 -30.22
N GLY A 683 15.17 -11.32 -30.14
CA GLY A 683 15.22 -10.44 -31.31
C GLY A 683 13.90 -9.81 -31.74
N ASN A 684 13.00 -9.44 -30.81
CA ASN A 684 11.84 -8.61 -31.16
C ASN A 684 12.26 -7.18 -31.55
N GLU A 685 11.43 -6.51 -32.35
CA GLU A 685 11.71 -5.14 -32.80
C GLU A 685 11.80 -4.18 -31.60
N LEU A 686 12.83 -3.33 -31.60
CA LEU A 686 13.03 -2.32 -30.57
C LEU A 686 12.56 -0.97 -31.10
N LEU A 687 11.69 -0.30 -30.35
CA LEU A 687 11.12 0.99 -30.73
C LEU A 687 12.18 2.10 -30.70
N GLU A 688 12.09 3.03 -31.66
CA GLU A 688 12.95 4.22 -31.68
C GLU A 688 12.60 5.17 -30.53
N TRP A 689 13.59 5.93 -30.07
CA TRP A 689 13.41 6.97 -29.06
C TRP A 689 13.08 8.32 -29.70
N SER A 690 12.11 9.00 -29.11
CA SER A 690 11.66 10.33 -29.53
C SER A 690 11.56 11.27 -28.33
N LEU A 691 11.70 12.57 -28.59
CA LEU A 691 11.48 13.62 -27.59
C LEU A 691 10.06 14.15 -27.74
N THR A 692 9.21 13.89 -26.75
CA THR A 692 7.82 14.34 -26.70
C THR A 692 7.61 15.07 -25.39
N ASP A 693 7.16 16.33 -25.46
CA ASP A 693 6.84 17.17 -24.29
C ASP A 693 7.93 17.23 -23.20
N GLY A 694 9.21 17.19 -23.61
CA GLY A 694 10.35 17.26 -22.69
C GLY A 694 10.73 15.92 -22.07
N ILE A 695 10.12 14.82 -22.50
CA ILE A 695 10.39 13.46 -22.04
C ILE A 695 10.87 12.62 -23.23
N ILE A 696 11.88 11.80 -22.98
CA ILE A 696 12.39 10.86 -23.98
C ILE A 696 11.60 9.57 -23.89
N CYS A 697 10.68 9.37 -24.83
CA CYS A 697 9.75 8.26 -24.86
C CYS A 697 10.00 7.38 -26.08
N LEU A 698 9.38 6.20 -26.06
CA LEU A 698 9.39 5.29 -27.19
C LEU A 698 8.37 5.78 -28.23
N ALA A 699 8.79 5.88 -29.49
CA ALA A 699 7.92 6.29 -30.58
C ALA A 699 6.86 5.22 -30.81
N ALA A 700 5.58 5.61 -30.76
CA ALA A 700 4.47 4.71 -31.07
C ALA A 700 4.53 4.29 -32.55
N ASP A 701 4.16 3.04 -32.84
CA ASP A 701 3.96 2.55 -34.19
C ASP A 701 2.69 3.23 -34.76
N ASP A 702 2.89 4.32 -35.52
CA ASP A 702 1.82 5.15 -36.09
C ASP A 702 0.85 4.31 -36.94
N LYS A 703 -0.28 3.90 -36.36
CA LYS A 703 -1.42 3.40 -37.13
C LYS A 703 -2.20 4.59 -37.73
N ASN A 704 -1.81 4.98 -38.95
CA ASN A 704 -2.54 5.78 -39.95
C ASN A 704 -2.98 7.21 -39.57
N ASP A 705 -2.40 8.24 -40.20
CA ASP A 705 -2.90 8.83 -41.47
C ASP A 705 -2.11 10.10 -41.83
N ASP A 706 -1.60 10.11 -43.07
CA ASP A 706 -0.96 11.24 -43.73
C ASP A 706 -1.93 12.43 -43.83
N SER A 707 -1.80 13.43 -42.96
CA SER A 707 -2.16 14.82 -43.35
C SER A 707 -1.50 15.89 -42.49
N ASN A 708 -0.31 16.31 -42.96
CA ASN A 708 0.18 17.68 -42.97
C ASN A 708 -0.71 18.75 -42.31
N LYS A 709 -0.44 19.08 -41.04
CA LYS A 709 -0.57 20.45 -40.52
C LYS A 709 0.60 20.80 -39.62
N SER A 710 1.64 21.31 -40.27
CA SER A 710 2.48 22.36 -39.71
C SER A 710 1.59 23.47 -39.11
N SER A 711 1.64 23.65 -37.79
CA SER A 711 1.39 24.94 -37.16
C SER A 711 2.57 25.25 -36.26
N GLY A 712 3.47 26.09 -36.77
CA GLY A 712 4.70 26.45 -36.10
C GLY A 712 4.50 27.18 -34.79
N ARG A 713 5.41 26.92 -33.86
CA ARG A 713 5.82 27.89 -32.85
C ARG A 713 7.34 28.00 -32.90
N SER A 714 7.79 29.24 -33.08
CA SER A 714 9.15 29.61 -33.42
C SER A 714 10.18 29.28 -32.35
N LYS A 715 11.35 28.82 -32.80
CA LYS A 715 12.63 28.84 -32.06
C LYS A 715 12.93 30.21 -31.45
N GLY A 716 13.41 30.20 -30.21
CA GLY A 716 14.19 31.30 -29.64
C GLY A 716 14.49 31.16 -28.14
N GLY A 717 15.74 30.81 -27.79
CA GLY A 717 16.44 31.38 -26.64
C GLY A 717 16.71 30.50 -25.41
N THR A 718 18.00 30.20 -25.20
CA THR A 718 18.74 30.05 -23.91
C THR A 718 18.22 29.05 -22.86
N ALA A 719 19.11 28.13 -22.45
CA ALA A 719 18.95 27.27 -21.26
C ALA A 719 18.46 28.09 -20.06
N THR A 720 17.23 27.82 -19.63
CA THR A 720 16.60 28.45 -18.48
C THR A 720 16.62 27.46 -17.33
N SER A 721 17.39 27.78 -16.29
CA SER A 721 17.31 27.12 -14.99
C SER A 721 15.85 26.94 -14.54
N THR A 722 15.48 25.72 -14.17
CA THR A 722 14.12 25.39 -13.69
C THR A 722 14.05 25.36 -12.16
N TYR A 723 12.95 25.87 -11.61
CA TYR A 723 12.74 26.04 -10.18
C TYR A 723 11.56 25.18 -9.71
N ALA A 724 11.64 24.67 -8.48
CA ALA A 724 10.63 23.78 -7.91
C ALA A 724 9.29 24.50 -7.64
N ILE A 725 8.20 23.74 -7.84
CA ILE A 725 6.83 24.14 -7.56
C ILE A 725 6.31 23.20 -6.48
N SER A 726 6.16 23.70 -5.25
CA SER A 726 5.66 22.91 -4.13
C SER A 726 4.18 23.22 -3.92
N VAL A 727 3.31 22.24 -4.15
CA VAL A 727 1.87 22.38 -3.90
C VAL A 727 1.54 21.89 -2.50
N SER A 728 1.03 22.77 -1.66
CA SER A 728 0.59 22.41 -0.30
C SER A 728 -0.72 21.64 -0.35
N LYS A 729 -0.88 20.69 0.58
CA LYS A 729 -2.16 20.00 0.80
C LYS A 729 -3.26 21.03 1.09
N ALA A 730 -4.40 20.86 0.44
CA ALA A 730 -5.61 21.64 0.67
C ALA A 730 -6.72 20.71 1.14
N ASP A 731 -7.54 21.17 2.09
CA ASP A 731 -8.73 20.45 2.53
C ASP A 731 -9.90 20.77 1.58
N ASN A 732 -10.77 19.78 1.32
CA ASN A 732 -12.00 19.92 0.51
C ASN A 732 -11.80 20.29 -0.97
N GLY A 733 -10.65 19.91 -1.54
CA GLY A 733 -10.36 20.01 -2.97
C GLY A 733 -8.91 19.65 -3.24
N THR A 734 -8.55 19.53 -4.52
CA THR A 734 -7.18 19.23 -4.93
C THR A 734 -6.58 20.39 -5.72
N LEU A 735 -5.28 20.59 -5.54
CA LEU A 735 -4.48 21.51 -6.34
C LEU A 735 -3.41 20.68 -7.03
N THR A 736 -3.31 20.80 -8.35
CA THR A 736 -2.25 20.19 -9.14
C THR A 736 -1.56 21.25 -9.96
N ALA A 737 -0.24 21.17 -10.08
CA ALA A 737 0.51 21.98 -11.02
C ALA A 737 0.75 21.16 -12.29
N SER A 738 0.70 21.81 -13.46
CA SER A 738 1.00 21.17 -14.74
C SER A 738 2.43 20.65 -14.86
N SER A 739 3.30 21.00 -13.91
CA SER A 739 4.63 20.44 -13.71
C SER A 739 5.10 20.70 -12.28
N SER A 740 5.97 19.85 -11.75
CA SER A 740 6.62 20.01 -10.44
C SER A 740 7.83 20.98 -10.50
N ARG A 741 8.32 21.32 -11.70
CA ARG A 741 9.41 22.29 -11.93
C ARG A 741 9.18 23.10 -13.21
N ALA A 742 9.58 24.36 -13.25
CA ALA A 742 9.49 25.17 -14.48
C ALA A 742 10.61 26.21 -14.60
N GLY A 743 11.02 26.53 -15.83
CA GLY A 743 12.01 27.57 -16.11
C GLY A 743 11.48 28.99 -15.87
N LYS A 744 12.35 29.94 -15.52
CA LYS A 744 11.97 31.37 -15.43
C LYS A 744 11.19 31.82 -16.67
N ASP A 745 10.17 32.64 -16.47
CA ASP A 745 9.28 33.17 -17.51
C ASP A 745 8.36 32.13 -18.19
N THR A 746 8.39 30.86 -17.74
CA THR A 746 7.49 29.81 -18.21
C THR A 746 6.10 29.96 -17.58
N ALA A 747 5.06 29.77 -18.40
CA ALA A 747 3.69 29.71 -17.92
C ALA A 747 3.42 28.34 -17.28
N VAL A 748 3.11 28.33 -15.99
CA VAL A 748 2.73 27.13 -15.23
C VAL A 748 1.24 27.20 -14.93
N THR A 749 0.51 26.13 -15.20
CA THR A 749 -0.94 26.07 -14.94
C THR A 749 -1.19 25.29 -13.66
N ILE A 750 -1.88 25.91 -12.71
CA ILE A 750 -2.45 25.27 -11.54
C ILE A 750 -3.88 24.89 -11.87
N THR A 751 -4.22 23.62 -11.70
CA THR A 751 -5.61 23.14 -11.76
C THR A 751 -6.10 22.96 -10.34
N ALA A 752 -7.09 23.76 -9.97
CA ALA A 752 -7.85 23.60 -8.74
C ALA A 752 -9.11 22.80 -9.07
N SER A 753 -9.25 21.65 -8.43
CA SER A 753 -10.43 20.79 -8.51
C SER A 753 -11.10 20.75 -7.14
N PRO A 754 -12.08 21.63 -6.87
CA PRO A 754 -12.84 21.58 -5.64
C PRO A 754 -13.50 20.20 -5.45
N ALA A 755 -13.63 19.75 -4.20
CA ALA A 755 -14.50 18.61 -3.90
C ALA A 755 -15.96 18.98 -4.19
N GLU A 756 -16.83 17.98 -4.36
CA GLU A 756 -18.26 18.19 -4.60
C GLU A 756 -18.87 19.07 -3.48
N GLY A 757 -19.56 20.15 -3.88
CA GLY A 757 -20.16 21.14 -2.97
C GLY A 757 -19.20 22.25 -2.48
N TYR A 758 -17.95 22.26 -2.95
CA TYR A 758 -16.97 23.31 -2.64
C TYR A 758 -16.57 24.08 -3.91
N GLU A 759 -16.14 25.32 -3.73
CA GLU A 759 -15.47 26.13 -4.74
C GLU A 759 -14.14 26.65 -4.20
N LEU A 760 -13.26 27.07 -5.10
CA LEU A 760 -11.98 27.64 -4.71
C LEU A 760 -12.18 29.04 -4.12
N ASP A 761 -11.95 29.20 -2.82
CA ASP A 761 -12.03 30.48 -2.10
C ASP A 761 -10.81 31.35 -2.38
N SER A 762 -9.64 30.75 -2.26
CA SER A 762 -8.40 31.45 -2.47
C SER A 762 -7.34 30.55 -3.08
N LEU A 763 -6.54 31.15 -3.97
CA LEU A 763 -5.36 30.54 -4.53
C LEU A 763 -4.22 31.56 -4.47
N THR A 764 -3.10 31.14 -3.93
CA THR A 764 -1.90 31.94 -3.77
C THR A 764 -0.69 31.16 -4.22
N VAL A 765 0.12 31.81 -5.05
CA VAL A 765 1.46 31.32 -5.42
C VAL A 765 2.47 32.33 -4.89
N THR A 766 3.44 31.89 -4.10
CA THR A 766 4.48 32.76 -3.52
C THR A 766 5.87 32.33 -3.96
N ASP A 767 6.74 33.30 -4.23
CA ASP A 767 8.16 33.06 -4.51
C ASP A 767 8.94 32.68 -3.24
N ALA A 768 10.24 32.41 -3.37
CA ALA A 768 11.12 32.02 -2.27
C ALA A 768 11.26 33.09 -1.15
N ASN A 769 10.90 34.35 -1.42
CA ASN A 769 10.94 35.45 -0.46
C ASN A 769 9.55 35.70 0.18
N GLY A 770 8.54 34.90 -0.17
CA GLY A 770 7.16 35.05 0.30
C GLY A 770 6.34 36.11 -0.47
N ASN A 771 6.84 36.63 -1.60
CA ASN A 771 6.08 37.58 -2.42
C ASN A 771 5.05 36.84 -3.26
N LYS A 772 3.81 37.37 -3.32
CA LYS A 772 2.74 36.80 -4.15
C LYS A 772 2.98 37.05 -5.63
N LEU A 773 2.89 36.01 -6.43
CA LEU A 773 2.92 36.04 -7.89
C LEU A 773 1.53 36.34 -8.46
N ALA A 774 1.49 37.04 -9.59
CA ALA A 774 0.24 37.32 -10.27
C ALA A 774 -0.29 36.06 -10.98
N LEU A 775 -1.57 35.75 -10.76
CA LEU A 775 -2.28 34.66 -11.41
C LEU A 775 -3.19 35.21 -12.51
N THR A 776 -3.24 34.50 -13.63
CA THR A 776 -4.21 34.69 -14.71
C THR A 776 -5.22 33.56 -14.63
N ASP A 777 -6.48 33.88 -14.39
CA ASP A 777 -7.58 32.92 -14.44
C ASP A 777 -7.92 32.61 -15.91
N ASN A 778 -7.84 31.33 -16.28
CA ASN A 778 -8.16 30.85 -17.62
C ASN A 778 -9.55 30.18 -17.69
N GLY A 779 -10.30 30.17 -16.60
CA GLY A 779 -11.57 29.46 -16.45
C GLY A 779 -11.39 27.96 -16.15
N ASN A 780 -12.50 27.29 -15.80
CA ASN A 780 -12.57 25.85 -15.48
C ASN A 780 -11.54 25.40 -14.40
N GLY A 781 -11.36 26.20 -13.35
CA GLY A 781 -10.44 25.89 -12.26
C GLY A 781 -8.95 26.00 -12.63
N LYS A 782 -8.60 26.53 -13.80
CA LYS A 782 -7.22 26.64 -14.27
C LYS A 782 -6.67 28.06 -14.12
N TYR A 783 -5.56 28.18 -13.41
CA TYR A 783 -4.88 29.44 -13.15
C TYR A 783 -3.44 29.36 -13.64
N THR A 784 -2.99 30.32 -14.43
CA THR A 784 -1.59 30.37 -14.88
C THR A 784 -0.82 31.45 -14.13
N PHE A 785 0.39 31.13 -13.69
CA PHE A 785 1.39 32.14 -13.30
C PHE A 785 2.64 32.02 -14.16
N THR A 786 3.42 33.09 -14.19
CA THR A 786 4.74 33.11 -14.83
C THR A 786 5.79 32.78 -13.78
N MET A 787 6.56 31.73 -14.02
CA MET A 787 7.56 31.25 -13.08
C MET A 787 8.66 32.30 -12.84
N PRO A 788 8.96 32.67 -11.58
CA PRO A 788 10.07 33.57 -11.28
C PRO A 788 11.41 32.82 -11.37
N ASP A 789 12.51 33.52 -11.10
CA ASP A 789 13.84 32.92 -10.97
C ASP A 789 14.10 32.32 -9.58
N SER A 790 13.08 31.71 -8.98
CA SER A 790 13.16 31.06 -7.68
C SER A 790 12.06 30.02 -7.50
N LYS A 791 12.20 29.13 -6.50
CA LYS A 791 11.14 28.17 -6.15
C LYS A 791 9.85 28.88 -5.77
N VAL A 792 8.72 28.22 -6.00
CA VAL A 792 7.41 28.75 -5.65
C VAL A 792 6.61 27.75 -4.81
N THR A 793 5.74 28.28 -3.96
CA THR A 793 4.79 27.48 -3.18
C THR A 793 3.38 27.85 -3.60
N VAL A 794 2.56 26.83 -3.89
CA VAL A 794 1.15 26.96 -4.26
C VAL A 794 0.31 26.54 -3.06
N GLN A 795 -0.55 27.44 -2.60
CA GLN A 795 -1.51 27.20 -1.52
C GLN A 795 -2.88 27.65 -1.98
N GLY A 796 -3.90 26.84 -1.72
CA GLY A 796 -5.28 27.23 -1.94
C GLY A 796 -6.18 26.68 -0.87
N ALA A 797 -7.29 27.39 -0.66
CA ALA A 797 -8.36 27.01 0.24
C ALA A 797 -9.65 26.86 -0.56
N PHE A 798 -10.42 25.84 -0.23
CA PHE A 798 -11.74 25.60 -0.79
C PHE A 798 -12.79 25.92 0.28
N VAL A 799 -13.82 26.66 -0.11
CA VAL A 799 -14.99 26.94 0.73
C VAL A 799 -16.19 26.27 0.11
N MET A 800 -17.21 26.00 0.92
CA MET A 800 -18.47 25.47 0.40
C MET A 800 -19.02 26.45 -0.63
N SER A 801 -19.33 25.98 -1.85
CA SER A 801 -19.72 26.88 -2.94
C SER A 801 -21.08 27.50 -2.68
N ASP A 802 -21.19 28.82 -2.81
CA ASP A 802 -22.46 29.53 -2.62
C ASP A 802 -23.47 29.26 -3.77
N ASP A 803 -23.04 28.57 -4.83
CA ASP A 803 -23.80 28.40 -6.08
C ASP A 803 -24.53 27.04 -6.23
N ASP A 804 -24.49 26.15 -5.24
CA ASP A 804 -25.12 24.82 -5.36
C ASP A 804 -26.59 24.79 -4.93
N ALA A 805 -27.35 25.77 -5.41
CA ALA A 805 -28.82 25.74 -5.39
C ALA A 805 -29.41 25.38 -6.76
N ASN A 806 -28.62 24.81 -7.69
CA ASN A 806 -29.09 24.45 -9.02
C ASN A 806 -29.08 22.92 -9.22
N ILE A 807 -30.16 22.30 -8.77
CA ILE A 807 -30.46 20.89 -8.99
C ILE A 807 -30.44 20.60 -10.50
N SER A 808 -29.47 19.84 -11.00
CA SER A 808 -29.32 19.51 -12.43
C SER A 808 -30.34 18.49 -12.97
N PHE A 809 -31.42 18.23 -12.22
CA PHE A 809 -32.47 17.29 -12.62
C PHE A 809 -33.51 17.96 -13.51
N THR A 810 -33.60 17.50 -14.75
CA THR A 810 -34.54 18.02 -15.77
C THR A 810 -36.01 17.82 -15.40
N ASP A 811 -36.31 16.91 -14.49
CA ASP A 811 -37.64 16.58 -13.98
C ASP A 811 -37.97 17.25 -12.62
N VAL A 812 -37.11 18.14 -12.13
CA VAL A 812 -37.33 18.93 -10.90
C VAL A 812 -37.43 20.41 -11.25
N SER A 813 -38.66 20.93 -11.31
CA SER A 813 -38.88 22.35 -11.57
C SER A 813 -38.45 23.21 -10.38
N GLY A 814 -37.75 24.32 -10.63
CA GLY A 814 -37.43 25.37 -9.64
C GLY A 814 -38.64 25.99 -8.92
N SER A 815 -39.86 25.73 -9.39
CA SER A 815 -41.11 26.18 -8.76
C SER A 815 -41.88 25.06 -8.04
N ALA A 816 -41.35 23.83 -8.05
CA ALA A 816 -41.98 22.69 -7.39
C ALA A 816 -41.89 22.81 -5.87
N TYR A 817 -42.94 22.39 -5.16
CA TYR A 817 -42.98 22.47 -3.70
C TYR A 817 -41.86 21.68 -3.00
N TYR A 818 -41.29 20.70 -3.71
CA TYR A 818 -40.23 19.82 -3.24
C TYR A 818 -38.83 20.26 -3.70
N TYR A 819 -38.70 21.38 -4.41
CA TYR A 819 -37.40 21.83 -4.94
C TYR A 819 -36.35 21.92 -3.84
N ASP A 820 -36.61 22.70 -2.80
CA ASP A 820 -35.67 22.90 -1.69
C ASP A 820 -35.34 21.60 -0.95
N ALA A 821 -36.32 20.70 -0.84
CA ALA A 821 -36.13 19.40 -0.21
C ALA A 821 -35.27 18.46 -1.06
N VAL A 822 -35.39 18.51 -2.40
CA VAL A 822 -34.53 17.77 -3.32
C VAL A 822 -33.12 18.36 -3.30
N ALA A 823 -32.98 19.69 -3.34
CA ALA A 823 -31.68 20.35 -3.23
C ALA A 823 -30.98 19.90 -1.96
N TRP A 824 -31.64 20.06 -0.80
CA TRP A 824 -31.11 19.61 0.49
C TRP A 824 -30.70 18.14 0.47
N ALA A 825 -31.53 17.24 -0.09
CA ALA A 825 -31.23 15.82 -0.11
C ALA A 825 -30.03 15.47 -1.02
N VAL A 826 -29.82 16.20 -2.10
CA VAL A 826 -28.65 16.03 -2.98
C VAL A 826 -27.40 16.60 -2.31
N THR A 827 -27.47 17.85 -1.84
CA THR A 827 -26.35 18.56 -1.19
C THR A 827 -25.82 17.82 0.03
N ASN A 828 -26.68 17.12 0.78
CA ASN A 828 -26.28 16.37 1.97
C ASN A 828 -25.97 14.89 1.67
N GLY A 829 -25.80 14.50 0.40
CA GLY A 829 -25.46 13.13 0.01
C GLY A 829 -26.55 12.08 0.33
N ILE A 830 -27.77 12.51 0.63
CA ILE A 830 -28.89 11.62 1.01
C ILE A 830 -29.32 10.80 -0.22
N THR A 831 -29.33 11.41 -1.41
CA THR A 831 -29.58 10.74 -2.68
C THR A 831 -28.93 11.47 -3.86
N THR A 832 -28.42 10.72 -4.83
CA THR A 832 -27.83 11.23 -6.08
C THR A 832 -28.82 11.32 -7.25
N GLY A 833 -30.12 11.11 -6.99
CA GLY A 833 -31.13 10.97 -8.05
C GLY A 833 -31.24 9.54 -8.61
N MET A 834 -31.96 9.39 -9.72
CA MET A 834 -32.09 8.13 -10.47
C MET A 834 -31.07 8.04 -11.61
N SER A 835 -30.55 9.19 -12.04
CA SER A 835 -29.44 9.39 -12.98
C SER A 835 -28.90 10.80 -12.79
N SER A 836 -27.82 11.16 -13.48
CA SER A 836 -27.25 12.51 -13.44
C SER A 836 -28.21 13.64 -13.85
N THR A 837 -29.34 13.33 -14.52
CA THR A 837 -30.29 14.33 -15.03
C THR A 837 -31.75 14.08 -14.65
N SER A 838 -32.06 13.05 -13.86
CA SER A 838 -33.43 12.75 -13.43
C SER A 838 -33.50 12.31 -11.97
N PHE A 839 -34.40 12.94 -11.21
CA PHE A 839 -34.71 12.62 -9.82
C PHE A 839 -35.85 11.61 -9.68
N GLY A 840 -36.81 11.61 -10.61
CA GLY A 840 -38.02 10.80 -10.52
C GLY A 840 -38.98 11.21 -9.41
N PRO A 841 -39.40 12.48 -9.29
CA PRO A 841 -40.14 13.00 -8.14
C PRO A 841 -41.46 12.26 -7.85
N GLU A 842 -42.16 11.80 -8.90
CA GLU A 842 -43.46 11.11 -8.81
C GLU A 842 -43.33 9.59 -8.63
N MET A 843 -42.12 9.01 -8.64
CA MET A 843 -41.93 7.57 -8.47
C MET A 843 -42.10 7.16 -7.01
N GLY A 844 -42.78 6.05 -6.75
CA GLY A 844 -42.85 5.45 -5.42
C GLY A 844 -41.49 4.92 -4.99
N CYS A 845 -41.08 5.17 -3.75
CA CYS A 845 -39.87 4.56 -3.18
C CYS A 845 -40.16 3.22 -2.55
N THR A 846 -39.17 2.33 -2.62
CA THR A 846 -39.15 1.09 -1.86
C THR A 846 -38.81 1.34 -0.39
N ARG A 847 -39.16 0.39 0.49
CA ARG A 847 -38.85 0.43 1.94
C ARG A 847 -37.37 0.61 2.18
N VAL A 848 -36.55 -0.08 1.40
CA VAL A 848 -35.10 0.01 1.52
C VAL A 848 -34.57 1.39 1.16
N GLN A 849 -35.07 2.01 0.08
CA GLN A 849 -34.64 3.35 -0.32
C GLN A 849 -34.90 4.38 0.78
N VAL A 850 -36.04 4.31 1.47
CA VAL A 850 -36.36 5.25 2.57
C VAL A 850 -35.44 5.06 3.77
N VAL A 851 -35.14 3.81 4.13
CA VAL A 851 -34.20 3.53 5.23
C VAL A 851 -32.78 3.96 4.87
N THR A 852 -32.32 3.71 3.64
CA THR A 852 -31.02 4.17 3.15
C THR A 852 -30.92 5.70 3.15
N PHE A 853 -31.98 6.42 2.74
CA PHE A 853 -31.98 7.88 2.82
C PHE A 853 -31.87 8.36 4.26
N LEU A 854 -32.64 7.78 5.18
CA LEU A 854 -32.61 8.17 6.59
C LEU A 854 -31.26 7.83 7.25
N TRP A 855 -30.63 6.74 6.87
CA TRP A 855 -29.29 6.34 7.32
C TRP A 855 -28.21 7.31 6.84
N ARG A 856 -28.22 7.67 5.54
CA ARG A 856 -27.32 8.68 4.98
C ARG A 856 -27.52 10.05 5.62
N ALA A 857 -28.78 10.45 5.84
CA ALA A 857 -29.11 11.68 6.55
C ALA A 857 -28.60 11.70 8.00
N ALA A 858 -28.38 10.52 8.61
CA ALA A 858 -27.79 10.38 9.94
C ALA A 858 -26.25 10.29 9.94
N GLY A 859 -25.60 10.43 8.78
CA GLY A 859 -24.14 10.33 8.63
C GLY A 859 -23.62 8.91 8.41
N SER A 860 -24.46 8.01 7.90
CA SER A 860 -24.12 6.60 7.62
C SER A 860 -23.48 5.85 8.81
N PRO A 861 -23.99 5.97 10.05
CA PRO A 861 -23.38 5.35 11.23
C PRO A 861 -23.42 3.82 11.17
N SER A 862 -22.38 3.18 11.69
CA SER A 862 -22.38 1.72 11.89
C SER A 862 -23.41 1.31 12.95
N ALA A 863 -23.91 0.07 12.84
CA ALA A 863 -24.74 -0.53 13.88
C ALA A 863 -23.86 -0.91 15.10
N GLY A 864 -24.44 -0.95 16.30
CA GLY A 864 -23.73 -1.45 17.47
C GLY A 864 -23.28 -2.91 17.29
N SER A 865 -22.15 -3.30 17.89
CA SER A 865 -21.53 -4.63 17.73
C SER A 865 -22.40 -5.83 18.14
N ALA A 866 -23.53 -5.60 18.82
CA ALA A 866 -24.50 -6.62 19.20
C ALA A 866 -25.75 -6.68 18.29
N ALA A 867 -25.87 -5.77 17.31
CA ALA A 867 -27.01 -5.72 16.41
C ALA A 867 -26.90 -6.86 15.38
N LEU A 868 -27.90 -7.74 15.36
CA LEU A 868 -28.04 -8.82 14.37
C LEU A 868 -29.18 -8.48 13.41
N ASN A 869 -29.03 -8.81 12.13
CA ASN A 869 -30.11 -8.70 11.16
C ASN A 869 -31.17 -9.77 11.43
N PRO A 870 -32.41 -9.42 11.81
CA PRO A 870 -33.48 -10.39 12.06
C PRO A 870 -34.21 -10.82 10.77
N PHE A 871 -33.93 -10.18 9.63
CA PHE A 871 -34.69 -10.32 8.40
C PHE A 871 -34.03 -11.28 7.41
N THR A 872 -34.78 -12.32 7.03
CA THR A 872 -34.34 -13.37 6.10
C THR A 872 -34.24 -12.92 4.63
N ASP A 873 -34.88 -11.80 4.29
CA ASP A 873 -34.91 -11.20 2.94
C ASP A 873 -33.95 -10.01 2.80
N VAL A 874 -32.96 -9.91 3.69
CA VAL A 874 -31.91 -8.90 3.67
C VAL A 874 -30.57 -9.63 3.69
N SER A 875 -29.91 -9.70 2.53
CA SER A 875 -28.60 -10.35 2.36
C SER A 875 -27.48 -9.46 2.93
N SER A 876 -26.46 -10.08 3.53
CA SER A 876 -25.24 -9.39 4.02
C SER A 876 -24.48 -8.66 2.92
N ASN A 877 -24.59 -9.11 1.67
CA ASN A 877 -23.91 -8.50 0.52
C ASN A 877 -24.75 -7.42 -0.17
N ALA A 878 -25.95 -7.12 0.35
CA ALA A 878 -26.80 -6.10 -0.23
C ALA A 878 -26.27 -4.69 0.11
N TYR A 879 -26.31 -3.77 -0.86
CA TYR A 879 -25.82 -2.37 -0.68
C TYR A 879 -26.47 -1.62 0.50
N TYR A 880 -27.61 -2.11 0.99
CA TYR A 880 -28.41 -1.53 2.06
C TYR A 880 -28.33 -2.29 3.38
N TYR A 881 -27.49 -3.33 3.46
CA TYR A 881 -27.39 -4.18 4.64
C TYR A 881 -27.13 -3.36 5.91
N ASP A 882 -26.11 -2.52 5.89
CA ASP A 882 -25.73 -1.69 7.05
C ASP A 882 -26.83 -0.68 7.43
N ALA A 883 -27.48 -0.08 6.43
CA ALA A 883 -28.59 0.84 6.67
C ALA A 883 -29.78 0.15 7.38
N VAL A 884 -30.09 -1.08 6.97
CA VAL A 884 -31.16 -1.88 7.61
C VAL A 884 -30.74 -2.32 9.01
N LEU A 885 -29.49 -2.76 9.18
CA LEU A 885 -28.96 -3.19 10.47
C LEU A 885 -28.96 -2.05 11.49
N TRP A 886 -28.50 -0.87 11.08
CA TRP A 886 -28.59 0.35 11.87
C TRP A 886 -30.04 0.72 12.21
N ALA A 887 -30.96 0.61 11.24
CA ALA A 887 -32.36 0.92 11.47
C ALA A 887 -33.03 -0.06 12.44
N VAL A 888 -32.56 -1.32 12.52
CA VAL A 888 -32.98 -2.28 13.55
C VAL A 888 -32.40 -1.88 14.91
N ASP A 889 -31.10 -1.59 14.98
CA ASP A 889 -30.41 -1.18 16.21
C ASP A 889 -31.08 0.05 16.86
N LYS A 890 -31.47 1.03 16.05
CA LYS A 890 -32.16 2.25 16.50
C LYS A 890 -33.67 2.08 16.70
N GLY A 891 -34.23 0.89 16.46
CA GLY A 891 -35.67 0.64 16.58
C GLY A 891 -36.53 1.41 15.56
N ILE A 892 -35.93 1.85 14.45
CA ILE A 892 -36.61 2.59 13.38
C ILE A 892 -37.54 1.64 12.60
N THR A 893 -37.08 0.42 12.33
CA THR A 893 -37.87 -0.62 11.66
C THR A 893 -38.02 -1.87 12.53
N VAL A 894 -39.15 -2.56 12.37
CA VAL A 894 -39.42 -3.87 12.96
C VAL A 894 -39.77 -4.91 11.89
N GLY A 895 -39.52 -4.57 10.62
CA GLY A 895 -39.94 -5.37 9.46
C GLY A 895 -41.44 -5.25 9.16
N THR A 896 -41.85 -5.92 8.09
CA THR A 896 -43.28 -6.21 7.79
C THR A 896 -43.78 -7.41 8.58
N THR A 897 -42.86 -8.29 8.98
CA THR A 897 -43.03 -9.36 9.97
C THR A 897 -41.79 -9.37 10.86
N ALA A 898 -41.77 -10.22 11.90
CA ALA A 898 -40.59 -10.37 12.76
C ALA A 898 -39.32 -10.80 12.02
N THR A 899 -39.44 -11.45 10.84
CA THR A 899 -38.32 -12.03 10.09
C THR A 899 -38.27 -11.60 8.62
N THR A 900 -39.06 -10.59 8.23
CA THR A 900 -39.15 -10.11 6.84
C THR A 900 -39.18 -8.59 6.82
N PHE A 901 -38.26 -7.96 6.09
CA PHE A 901 -38.17 -6.52 5.92
C PHE A 901 -39.01 -5.99 4.74
N SER A 902 -39.14 -6.78 3.67
CA SER A 902 -39.70 -6.45 2.36
C SER A 902 -38.97 -5.30 1.66
N PRO A 903 -37.67 -5.44 1.28
CA PRO A 903 -36.85 -4.32 0.80
C PRO A 903 -37.46 -3.60 -0.41
N ASP A 904 -37.99 -4.34 -1.39
CA ASP A 904 -38.52 -3.80 -2.65
C ASP A 904 -39.98 -3.35 -2.57
N MET A 905 -40.65 -3.51 -1.42
CA MET A 905 -42.03 -3.07 -1.26
C MET A 905 -42.10 -1.54 -1.30
N VAL A 906 -42.96 -0.98 -2.15
CA VAL A 906 -43.21 0.46 -2.19
C VAL A 906 -43.90 0.90 -0.90
N VAL A 907 -43.37 1.95 -0.26
CA VAL A 907 -43.89 2.44 1.03
C VAL A 907 -45.11 3.33 0.90
N SER A 908 -46.02 3.23 1.88
CA SER A 908 -47.11 4.19 2.04
C SER A 908 -46.67 5.46 2.77
N ARG A 909 -47.44 6.54 2.64
CA ARG A 909 -47.21 7.81 3.36
C ARG A 909 -47.18 7.60 4.88
N ALA A 910 -48.05 6.75 5.41
CA ALA A 910 -48.04 6.41 6.84
C ALA A 910 -46.75 5.70 7.27
N GLN A 911 -46.20 4.80 6.45
CA GLN A 911 -44.97 4.07 6.79
C GLN A 911 -43.75 5.00 6.84
N VAL A 912 -43.63 5.95 5.90
CA VAL A 912 -42.52 6.92 5.88
C VAL A 912 -42.53 7.77 7.14
N VAL A 913 -43.69 8.34 7.50
CA VAL A 913 -43.82 9.15 8.72
C VAL A 913 -43.58 8.30 9.97
N THR A 914 -43.92 7.01 9.94
CA THR A 914 -43.61 6.06 11.04
C THR A 914 -42.11 5.88 11.25
N PHE A 915 -41.32 5.78 10.18
CA PHE A 915 -39.86 5.70 10.31
C PHE A 915 -39.28 6.98 10.91
N LEU A 916 -39.73 8.16 10.46
CA LEU A 916 -39.27 9.45 10.98
C LEU A 916 -39.62 9.65 12.47
N HIS A 917 -40.84 9.28 12.86
CA HIS A 917 -41.27 9.37 14.25
C HIS A 917 -40.45 8.48 15.18
N ARG A 918 -40.15 7.25 14.75
CA ARG A 918 -39.30 6.33 15.52
C ARG A 918 -37.86 6.82 15.60
N TYR A 919 -37.33 7.34 14.51
CA TYR A 919 -36.00 7.97 14.49
C TYR A 919 -35.92 9.15 15.48
N ALA A 920 -36.98 9.95 15.59
CA ALA A 920 -37.10 11.03 16.57
C ALA A 920 -37.32 10.56 18.03
N GLY A 921 -37.35 9.25 18.29
CA GLY A 921 -37.59 8.69 19.62
C GLY A 921 -39.06 8.53 20.01
N SER A 922 -39.98 8.55 19.04
CA SER A 922 -41.43 8.43 19.21
C SER A 922 -42.07 9.43 20.20
N PRO A 923 -41.80 10.74 20.10
CA PRO A 923 -42.36 11.76 20.98
C PRO A 923 -43.90 11.83 20.93
N ALA A 924 -44.53 12.03 22.10
CA ALA A 924 -45.97 12.21 22.17
C ALA A 924 -46.40 13.57 21.57
N SER A 925 -47.56 13.60 20.91
CA SER A 925 -48.15 14.83 20.36
C SER A 925 -49.49 15.15 21.01
N SER A 926 -49.80 16.45 21.10
CA SER A 926 -51.10 16.95 21.56
C SER A 926 -51.94 17.59 20.44
N ALA A 927 -51.49 17.47 19.19
CA ALA A 927 -52.20 18.02 18.04
C ALA A 927 -53.58 17.38 17.87
N ASN A 928 -54.57 18.21 17.51
CA ASN A 928 -55.88 17.70 17.09
C ASN A 928 -55.76 17.09 15.69
N ASN A 929 -56.41 15.94 15.47
CA ASN A 929 -56.44 15.30 14.15
C ASN A 929 -57.19 16.18 13.12
N PRO A 930 -56.50 16.73 12.10
CA PRO A 930 -57.17 17.50 11.05
C PRO A 930 -57.72 16.59 9.93
N PHE A 931 -57.32 15.31 9.87
CA PHE A 931 -57.56 14.44 8.73
C PHE A 931 -58.68 13.42 8.98
N THR A 932 -59.69 13.40 8.11
CA THR A 932 -60.85 12.52 8.24
C THR A 932 -60.54 11.05 7.94
N ASP A 933 -59.45 10.79 7.22
CA ASP A 933 -58.97 9.45 6.82
C ASP A 933 -57.86 8.90 7.74
N VAL A 934 -57.55 9.60 8.83
CA VAL A 934 -56.67 9.13 9.89
C VAL A 934 -57.53 8.71 11.08
N VAL A 935 -57.82 7.42 11.18
CA VAL A 935 -58.77 6.89 12.17
C VAL A 935 -58.05 6.51 13.47
N SER A 936 -58.63 6.89 14.62
CA SER A 936 -58.09 6.53 15.94
C SER A 936 -57.96 5.02 16.10
N GLY A 937 -56.84 4.57 16.66
CA GLY A 937 -56.50 3.15 16.83
C GLY A 937 -55.73 2.51 15.67
N THR A 938 -55.46 3.25 14.58
CA THR A 938 -54.51 2.81 13.54
C THR A 938 -53.07 2.97 14.02
N TYR A 939 -52.13 2.13 13.54
CA TYR A 939 -50.73 2.14 14.00
C TYR A 939 -50.03 3.49 13.75
N TYR A 940 -50.48 4.23 12.75
CA TYR A 940 -49.93 5.52 12.35
C TYR A 940 -50.67 6.71 12.98
N TYR A 941 -51.74 6.49 13.77
CA TYR A 941 -52.58 7.59 14.28
C TYR A 941 -51.74 8.64 15.05
N ASP A 942 -51.07 8.21 16.11
CA ASP A 942 -50.25 9.12 16.94
C ASP A 942 -49.06 9.69 16.15
N THR A 943 -48.52 8.89 15.23
CA THR A 943 -47.39 9.28 14.37
C THR A 943 -47.77 10.40 13.40
N VAL A 944 -48.96 10.33 12.80
CA VAL A 944 -49.47 11.38 11.92
C VAL A 944 -49.80 12.65 12.71
N LEU A 945 -50.32 12.53 13.94
CA LEU A 945 -50.54 13.70 14.81
C LEU A 945 -49.23 14.40 15.15
N TRP A 946 -48.19 13.64 15.53
CA TRP A 946 -46.85 14.18 15.73
C TRP A 946 -46.33 14.89 14.49
N ALA A 947 -46.48 14.29 13.31
CA ALA A 947 -46.05 14.92 12.07
C ALA A 947 -46.82 16.19 11.71
N VAL A 948 -48.08 16.35 12.18
CA VAL A 948 -48.82 17.61 12.06
C VAL A 948 -48.30 18.66 13.05
N ASP A 949 -48.08 18.27 14.30
CA ASP A 949 -47.55 19.11 15.38
C ASP A 949 -46.18 19.69 15.02
N GLU A 950 -45.32 18.83 14.46
CA GLU A 950 -44.01 19.20 13.96
C GLU A 950 -44.06 19.84 12.57
N GLY A 951 -45.22 20.03 11.94
CA GLY A 951 -45.30 20.63 10.60
C GLY A 951 -44.60 19.83 9.50
N ILE A 952 -44.29 18.55 9.74
CA ILE A 952 -43.74 17.62 8.75
C ILE A 952 -44.75 17.39 7.64
N THR A 953 -46.04 17.26 7.97
CA THR A 953 -47.13 17.09 7.01
C THR A 953 -48.27 18.09 7.20
N THR A 954 -48.84 18.54 6.09
CA THR A 954 -50.08 19.33 6.03
C THR A 954 -51.24 18.54 5.41
N GLY A 955 -51.04 17.25 5.12
CA GLY A 955 -51.96 16.43 4.33
C GLY A 955 -51.87 16.70 2.84
N ILE A 956 -52.56 15.88 2.04
CA ILE A 956 -52.76 16.14 0.61
C ILE A 956 -53.87 17.17 0.38
N THR A 957 -54.77 17.31 1.36
CA THR A 957 -55.72 18.42 1.51
C THR A 957 -55.76 18.81 2.99
N ALA A 958 -56.42 19.92 3.30
CA ALA A 958 -56.61 20.36 4.69
C ALA A 958 -57.29 19.32 5.60
N THR A 959 -58.00 18.34 5.03
CA THR A 959 -58.75 17.32 5.78
C THR A 959 -58.43 15.88 5.37
N THR A 960 -57.38 15.65 4.56
CA THR A 960 -57.05 14.31 4.04
C THR A 960 -55.55 14.07 4.03
N PHE A 961 -55.07 12.99 4.63
CA PHE A 961 -53.66 12.61 4.68
C PHE A 961 -53.26 11.56 3.63
N SER A 962 -54.17 10.64 3.31
CA SER A 962 -54.01 9.45 2.47
C SER A 962 -52.95 8.47 2.97
N PRO A 963 -53.18 7.83 4.14
CA PRO A 963 -52.17 7.02 4.83
C PRO A 963 -51.68 5.80 4.03
N ASP A 964 -52.56 5.20 3.23
CA ASP A 964 -52.27 3.98 2.46
C ASP A 964 -51.81 4.27 1.02
N SER A 965 -51.78 5.53 0.59
CA SER A 965 -51.25 5.89 -0.72
C SER A 965 -49.74 5.74 -0.76
N SER A 966 -49.23 5.25 -1.90
CA SER A 966 -47.80 5.19 -2.20
C SER A 966 -47.15 6.56 -1.99
N CYS A 967 -46.04 6.60 -1.26
CA CYS A 967 -45.28 7.82 -1.03
C CYS A 967 -44.26 7.99 -2.15
N THR A 968 -44.36 9.10 -2.88
CA THR A 968 -43.43 9.43 -3.97
C THR A 968 -42.07 9.89 -3.43
N ARG A 969 -40.99 9.75 -4.20
CA ARG A 969 -39.64 10.26 -3.88
C ARG A 969 -39.67 11.71 -3.39
N ALA A 970 -40.37 12.60 -4.09
CA ALA A 970 -40.49 14.01 -3.73
C ALA A 970 -41.13 14.21 -2.35
N GLN A 971 -42.20 13.47 -2.05
CA GLN A 971 -42.86 13.51 -0.74
C GLN A 971 -41.95 13.00 0.38
N ILE A 972 -41.16 11.95 0.13
CA ILE A 972 -40.24 11.38 1.12
C ILE A 972 -39.16 12.39 1.51
N VAL A 973 -38.45 12.96 0.52
CA VAL A 973 -37.42 13.96 0.82
C VAL A 973 -38.01 15.22 1.43
N THR A 974 -39.26 15.60 1.08
CA THR A 974 -39.96 16.71 1.72
C THR A 974 -40.26 16.43 3.20
N PHE A 975 -40.70 15.21 3.54
CA PHE A 975 -40.93 14.83 4.93
C PHE A 975 -39.63 14.79 5.73
N MET A 976 -38.56 14.24 5.15
CA MET A 976 -37.23 14.22 5.77
C MET A 976 -36.68 15.62 5.99
N TYR A 977 -36.72 16.48 4.96
CA TYR A 977 -36.27 17.87 5.03
C TYR A 977 -36.95 18.62 6.18
N ARG A 978 -38.28 18.51 6.29
CA ARG A 978 -39.04 19.17 7.37
C ARG A 978 -38.80 18.56 8.76
N ALA A 979 -38.45 17.28 8.83
CA ALA A 979 -38.18 16.60 10.08
C ALA A 979 -36.76 16.88 10.61
N LEU A 980 -35.78 17.02 9.72
CA LEU A 980 -34.35 17.07 10.06
C LEU A 980 -33.73 18.46 9.96
N ASN A 981 -34.35 19.39 9.23
CA ASN A 981 -33.83 20.75 9.01
C ASN A 981 -34.68 21.83 9.70
N LYS A 982 -34.83 21.71 11.03
CA LYS A 982 -35.58 22.66 11.87
C LYS A 982 -34.71 23.54 12.74
#